data_AF-A0A1S4AB05-F1
#
_entry.id   AF-A0A1S4AB05-F1
#
_cell.length_a   1.000
_cell.length_b   1.000
_cell.length_c   1.000
_cell.angle_alpha   90.00
_cell.angle_beta   90.00
_cell.angle_gamma   90.00
#
_symmetry.space_group_name_H-M   'P 1'
#
loop_
_entity.id
_entity.type
_entity.pdbx_description
1 polymer ?
#
loop_
_entity_poly.entity_id
_entity_poly.type
_entity_poly.pdbx_seq_one_letter_code
_entity_poly.pdbx_strand_id
1 'polypeptide(L)'
;MVAFGKKLKETQIQEWQGYYINYKLMKKKVKQYVQQIEVSEQSREYVLKDFSRVLDKQIEKIVLFLLEQQGKLASTLSMLGQEHDVLIQQQDGSKLSQLQQSYVEVGRELLRLLVFVEMNAIGVRKILKKFDKRCEHKFTNYYVKTRANHPYSQLRQIFKHLGISAVVGTISRNLVDLQDNRASYISIYDQPALPLPDPIIEAINHAVDRLTNSTDFLHYLGKHALILPQELPTPSKDHAAAERYHLMSLLLNLANAFLYMVNTYIIVPTADDYSLSLGAAATVCGAVIGSMAVAQVFSSVYFSAWSNKSYMKPLVFSSIVLLIGNTLYALAYDFNSIYILLIGRLFCGLGSARAVNRRYISDCVPLHLRMKASAGFVSASALGMACGPAVACLLQANFKFMKITFNQDTLPGWIMALAWFLYLLCLWISFREPPKEEMVNVLPQKANSGQIENGLVQNSISQPLLSSAEEKQQDEDEDQDCDNSEESAEEIQKPVTSIVSAYKLLTPSVKVQLLIYFMLKYAMEILLAESSVVTTYYFIWSTSNVAIFLACLGLTVLPVNILVGSYLSNMFEERQVLLASEILVCLGIVLSFQVIIPYSVPQYVFSALITFVAAEVLEGVNLNLLSRVMSSRLSKGTYNGGLLSTEAGTLARVFADSTITLAGYWGMSRLLNVTLLPSLFICIFSIIATCFTYNSLY
;
A
#
# COMPACT_ATOMS: atom_id res chain seq x y z
N MET A 1 -0.98 15.83 -31.24
CA MET A 1 -2.09 15.99 -30.26
C MET A 1 -3.10 17.07 -30.72
N VAL A 2 -3.84 16.87 -31.83
CA VAL A 2 -4.64 17.94 -32.48
C VAL A 2 -6.18 17.73 -32.51
N ALA A 3 -6.74 16.53 -32.30
CA ALA A 3 -8.14 16.29 -32.71
C ALA A 3 -9.24 16.23 -31.64
N PHE A 4 -9.07 16.66 -30.38
CA PHE A 4 -10.18 16.52 -29.39
C PHE A 4 -11.41 17.39 -29.72
N GLY A 5 -11.20 18.64 -30.14
CA GLY A 5 -12.33 19.52 -30.50
C GLY A 5 -13.08 19.01 -31.74
N LYS A 6 -12.38 18.32 -32.65
CA LYS A 6 -12.97 17.68 -33.83
C LYS A 6 -13.72 16.40 -33.44
N LYS A 7 -13.09 15.52 -32.63
CA LYS A 7 -13.72 14.34 -32.05
C LYS A 7 -14.96 14.67 -31.23
N LEU A 8 -14.93 15.72 -30.40
CA LEU A 8 -16.08 16.16 -29.63
C LEU A 8 -17.24 16.60 -30.55
N LYS A 9 -16.95 17.29 -31.66
CA LYS A 9 -17.98 17.69 -32.63
C LYS A 9 -18.54 16.50 -33.43
N GLU A 10 -17.72 15.51 -33.72
CA GLU A 10 -18.09 14.30 -34.48
C GLU A 10 -18.84 13.26 -33.64
N THR A 11 -18.54 13.16 -32.35
CA THR A 11 -19.13 12.18 -31.41
C THR A 11 -20.26 12.78 -30.57
N GLN A 12 -20.66 14.02 -30.87
CA GLN A 12 -21.73 14.70 -30.15
C GLN A 12 -23.10 14.16 -30.57
N ILE A 13 -23.89 13.75 -29.59
CA ILE A 13 -25.31 13.46 -29.78
C ILE A 13 -26.02 14.77 -30.12
N GLN A 14 -26.65 14.85 -31.30
CA GLN A 14 -27.22 16.10 -31.85
C GLN A 14 -28.27 16.72 -30.91
N GLU A 15 -29.13 15.89 -30.34
CA GLU A 15 -30.17 16.30 -29.38
C GLU A 15 -29.59 16.95 -28.11
N TRP A 16 -28.39 16.54 -27.69
CA TRP A 16 -27.78 16.97 -26.43
C TRP A 16 -26.69 18.02 -26.62
N GLN A 17 -26.53 18.55 -27.83
CA GLN A 17 -25.42 19.44 -28.18
C GLN A 17 -25.29 20.65 -27.24
N GLY A 18 -26.41 21.19 -26.76
CA GLY A 18 -26.45 22.32 -25.83
C GLY A 18 -25.86 22.03 -24.44
N TYR A 19 -25.85 20.77 -24.02
CA TYR A 19 -25.44 20.35 -22.67
C TYR A 19 -23.96 19.95 -22.57
N TYR A 20 -23.29 19.71 -23.70
CA TYR A 20 -21.85 19.46 -23.71
C TYR A 20 -21.03 20.68 -23.27
N ILE A 21 -19.86 20.44 -22.70
CA ILE A 21 -18.89 21.49 -22.39
C ILE A 21 -18.55 22.28 -23.64
N ASN A 22 -18.66 23.61 -23.57
CA ASN A 22 -18.30 24.48 -24.68
C ASN A 22 -16.76 24.59 -24.79
N TYR A 23 -16.12 23.56 -25.34
CA TYR A 23 -14.66 23.44 -25.40
C TYR A 23 -14.00 24.60 -26.17
N LYS A 24 -14.68 25.14 -27.20
CA LYS A 24 -14.19 26.28 -27.99
C LYS A 24 -14.18 27.56 -27.14
N LEU A 25 -15.27 27.85 -26.43
CA LEU A 25 -15.37 28.97 -25.50
C LEU A 25 -14.33 28.85 -24.40
N MET A 26 -14.22 27.68 -23.76
CA MET A 26 -13.27 27.45 -22.69
C MET A 26 -11.82 27.61 -23.16
N LYS A 27 -11.47 27.14 -24.36
CA LYS A 27 -10.14 27.36 -24.96
C LYS A 27 -9.87 28.84 -25.22
N LYS A 28 -10.86 29.63 -25.66
CA LYS A 28 -10.74 31.08 -25.85
C LYS A 28 -10.52 31.78 -24.51
N LYS A 29 -11.29 31.41 -23.49
CA LYS A 29 -11.17 31.93 -22.12
C LYS A 29 -9.79 31.63 -21.52
N VAL A 30 -9.29 30.39 -21.64
CA VAL A 30 -7.92 30.03 -21.21
C VAL A 30 -6.88 30.97 -21.84
N LYS A 31 -6.98 31.27 -23.14
CA LYS A 31 -6.03 32.20 -23.80
C LYS A 31 -6.13 33.62 -23.25
N GLN A 32 -7.35 34.13 -23.06
CA GLN A 32 -7.59 35.49 -22.56
C GLN A 32 -7.07 35.66 -21.13
N TYR A 33 -7.30 34.68 -20.26
CA TYR A 33 -6.87 34.75 -18.87
C TYR A 33 -5.35 34.60 -18.71
N VAL A 34 -4.69 33.79 -19.55
CA VAL A 34 -3.21 33.72 -19.57
C VAL A 34 -2.60 35.07 -19.92
N GLN A 35 -3.13 35.76 -20.94
CA GLN A 35 -2.66 37.10 -21.33
C GLN A 35 -2.91 38.16 -20.25
N GLN A 36 -3.93 38.00 -19.42
CA GLN A 36 -4.21 38.92 -18.31
C GLN A 36 -3.31 38.68 -17.09
N ILE A 37 -2.91 37.43 -16.84
CA ILE A 37 -2.01 37.05 -15.74
C ILE A 37 -0.58 37.58 -15.97
N GLU A 38 -0.14 37.74 -17.23
CA GLU A 38 1.17 38.29 -17.59
C GLU A 38 1.32 39.80 -17.33
N VAL A 39 0.22 40.55 -17.15
CA VAL A 39 0.23 42.02 -17.13
C VAL A 39 0.21 42.62 -15.71
N SER A 40 -0.27 41.90 -14.68
CA SER A 40 -0.27 42.39 -13.29
C SER A 40 -0.54 41.30 -12.23
N GLU A 41 0.25 41.28 -11.15
CA GLU A 41 0.11 40.31 -10.04
C GLU A 41 -1.17 40.47 -9.22
N GLN A 42 -1.64 41.70 -8.96
CA GLN A 42 -2.88 41.95 -8.23
C GLN A 42 -4.14 41.50 -9.01
N SER A 43 -4.05 41.32 -10.33
CA SER A 43 -5.14 40.82 -11.17
C SER A 43 -5.27 39.29 -11.19
N ARG A 44 -4.27 38.57 -10.66
CA ARG A 44 -4.13 37.11 -10.78
C ARG A 44 -5.22 36.36 -10.02
N GLU A 45 -5.47 36.69 -8.75
CA GLU A 45 -6.50 36.01 -7.95
C GLU A 45 -7.91 36.20 -8.52
N TYR A 46 -8.20 37.41 -9.00
CA TYR A 46 -9.46 37.73 -9.66
C TYR A 46 -9.67 36.88 -10.92
N VAL A 47 -8.63 36.74 -11.75
CA VAL A 47 -8.64 35.93 -12.96
C VAL A 47 -8.85 34.44 -12.66
N LEU A 48 -8.16 33.90 -11.64
CA LEU A 48 -8.33 32.49 -11.23
C LEU A 48 -9.75 32.24 -10.70
N LYS A 49 -10.29 33.16 -9.89
CA LYS A 49 -11.66 33.08 -9.36
C LYS A 49 -12.70 33.17 -10.46
N ASP A 50 -12.53 34.07 -11.43
CA ASP A 50 -13.45 34.24 -12.55
C ASP A 50 -13.43 33.03 -13.49
N PHE A 51 -12.25 32.52 -13.84
CA PHE A 51 -12.13 31.30 -14.64
C PHE A 51 -12.76 30.10 -13.93
N SER A 52 -12.55 29.97 -12.62
CA SER A 52 -13.17 28.93 -11.82
C SER A 52 -14.69 29.02 -11.87
N ARG A 53 -15.27 30.22 -11.72
CA ARG A 53 -16.72 30.46 -11.84
C ARG A 53 -17.28 30.08 -13.21
N VAL A 54 -16.55 30.38 -14.29
CA VAL A 54 -16.96 30.03 -15.66
C VAL A 54 -16.92 28.51 -15.86
N LEU A 55 -15.91 27.83 -15.33
CA LEU A 55 -15.80 26.37 -15.39
C LEU A 55 -16.89 25.69 -14.54
N ASP A 56 -17.17 26.22 -13.34
CA ASP A 56 -18.25 25.75 -12.45
C ASP A 56 -19.61 25.82 -13.18
N LYS A 57 -19.93 26.92 -13.87
CA LYS A 57 -21.16 27.03 -14.69
C LYS A 57 -21.26 26.01 -15.82
N GLN A 58 -20.12 25.61 -16.42
CA GLN A 58 -20.14 24.56 -17.44
C GLN A 58 -20.39 23.19 -16.83
N ILE A 59 -19.79 22.91 -15.67
CA ILE A 59 -19.98 21.66 -14.92
C ILE A 59 -21.43 21.57 -14.44
N GLU A 60 -21.98 22.64 -13.89
CA GLU A 60 -23.38 22.74 -13.46
C GLU A 60 -24.35 22.35 -14.56
N LYS A 61 -24.18 22.94 -15.74
CA LYS A 61 -25.00 22.62 -16.91
C LYS A 61 -24.98 21.13 -17.27
N ILE A 62 -23.80 20.50 -17.21
CA ILE A 62 -23.62 19.07 -17.52
C ILE A 62 -24.31 18.21 -16.45
N VAL A 63 -24.15 18.60 -15.19
CA VAL A 63 -24.67 17.88 -14.02
C VAL A 63 -26.19 17.94 -13.95
N LEU A 64 -26.79 19.11 -14.14
CA LEU A 64 -28.25 19.26 -14.14
C LEU A 64 -28.89 18.41 -15.25
N PHE A 65 -28.28 18.38 -16.43
CA PHE A 65 -28.73 17.52 -17.51
C PHE A 65 -28.58 16.03 -17.19
N LEU A 66 -27.45 15.63 -16.59
CA LEU A 66 -27.24 14.25 -16.13
C LEU A 66 -28.33 13.81 -15.15
N LEU A 67 -28.66 14.65 -14.16
CA LEU A 67 -29.71 14.37 -13.19
C LEU A 67 -31.09 14.25 -13.86
N GLU A 68 -31.40 15.13 -14.82
CA GLU A 68 -32.66 15.06 -15.58
C GLU A 68 -32.78 13.74 -16.35
N GLN A 69 -31.72 13.30 -17.04
CA GLN A 69 -31.71 12.04 -17.79
C GLN A 69 -31.77 10.82 -16.87
N GLN A 70 -31.08 10.85 -15.72
CA GLN A 70 -31.21 9.80 -14.71
C GLN A 70 -32.64 9.69 -14.17
N GLY A 71 -33.31 10.83 -13.94
CA GLY A 71 -34.72 10.86 -13.52
C GLY A 71 -35.65 10.24 -14.56
N LYS A 72 -35.44 10.53 -15.85
CA LYS A 72 -36.21 9.92 -16.96
C LYS A 72 -36.01 8.41 -17.00
N LEU A 73 -34.77 7.94 -16.98
CA LEU A 73 -34.44 6.51 -16.97
C LEU A 73 -35.05 5.79 -15.76
N ALA A 74 -34.96 6.39 -14.58
CA ALA A 74 -35.55 5.84 -13.36
C ALA A 74 -37.08 5.76 -13.44
N SER A 75 -37.74 6.79 -13.97
CA SER A 75 -39.19 6.79 -14.18
C SER A 75 -39.62 5.71 -15.17
N THR A 76 -38.91 5.56 -16.28
CA THR A 76 -39.19 4.50 -17.27
C THR A 76 -38.99 3.12 -16.66
N LEU A 77 -37.90 2.89 -15.92
CA LEU A 77 -37.65 1.61 -15.24
C LEU A 77 -38.72 1.30 -14.20
N SER A 78 -39.21 2.30 -13.47
CA SER A 78 -40.30 2.11 -12.51
C SER A 78 -41.60 1.69 -13.20
N MET A 79 -41.94 2.26 -14.37
CA MET A 79 -43.12 1.85 -15.14
C MET A 79 -42.96 0.43 -15.69
N LEU A 80 -41.79 0.12 -16.27
CA LEU A 80 -41.50 -1.22 -16.78
C LEU A 80 -41.53 -2.28 -15.66
N GLY A 81 -41.07 -1.94 -14.45
CA GLY A 81 -41.16 -2.82 -13.29
C GLY A 81 -42.61 -3.13 -12.88
N GLN A 82 -43.52 -2.16 -12.95
CA GLN A 82 -44.95 -2.40 -12.69
C GLN A 82 -45.58 -3.29 -13.76
N GLU A 83 -45.24 -3.09 -15.03
CA GLU A 83 -45.68 -3.95 -16.14
C GLU A 83 -45.12 -5.38 -16.01
N HIS A 84 -43.87 -5.49 -15.58
CA HIS A 84 -43.19 -6.77 -15.31
C HIS A 84 -43.93 -7.60 -14.27
N ASP A 85 -44.29 -7.01 -13.13
CA ASP A 85 -45.00 -7.71 -12.04
C ASP A 85 -46.39 -8.21 -12.47
N VAL A 86 -47.08 -7.46 -13.34
CA VAL A 86 -48.40 -7.84 -13.88
C VAL A 86 -48.28 -8.96 -14.92
N LEU A 87 -47.27 -8.91 -15.80
CA LEU A 87 -47.12 -9.85 -16.91
C LEU A 87 -46.58 -11.22 -16.47
N ILE A 88 -45.76 -11.27 -15.41
CA ILE A 88 -45.33 -12.54 -14.80
C ILE A 88 -46.52 -13.35 -14.29
N GLN A 89 -47.60 -12.70 -13.83
CA GLN A 89 -48.81 -13.39 -13.38
C GLN A 89 -49.66 -13.95 -14.54
N GLN A 90 -49.48 -13.44 -15.77
CA GLN A 90 -50.35 -13.75 -16.92
C GLN A 90 -49.75 -14.74 -17.93
N GLN A 91 -48.45 -15.10 -17.83
CA GLN A 91 -47.74 -16.08 -18.69
C GLN A 91 -47.91 -15.87 -20.21
N ASP A 92 -47.96 -14.62 -20.67
CA ASP A 92 -48.18 -14.29 -22.09
C ASP A 92 -46.84 -14.07 -22.82
N GLY A 93 -46.34 -15.09 -23.53
CA GLY A 93 -44.99 -15.13 -24.09
C GLY A 93 -44.64 -14.03 -25.11
N SER A 94 -45.62 -13.51 -25.85
CA SER A 94 -45.40 -12.41 -26.81
C SER A 94 -45.21 -11.06 -26.12
N LYS A 95 -45.87 -10.83 -24.97
CA LYS A 95 -45.74 -9.59 -24.20
C LYS A 95 -44.44 -9.53 -23.40
N LEU A 96 -43.94 -10.69 -22.93
CA LEU A 96 -42.63 -10.80 -22.29
C LEU A 96 -41.48 -10.42 -23.25
N SER A 97 -41.60 -10.82 -24.53
CA SER A 97 -40.62 -10.44 -25.55
C SER A 97 -40.61 -8.93 -25.84
N GLN A 98 -41.78 -8.28 -25.81
CA GLN A 98 -41.90 -6.82 -25.93
C GLN A 98 -41.31 -6.09 -24.72
N LEU A 99 -41.55 -6.61 -23.51
CA LEU A 99 -41.00 -6.05 -22.28
C LEU A 99 -39.47 -6.15 -22.23
N GLN A 100 -38.91 -7.28 -22.67
CA GLN A 100 -37.46 -7.45 -22.81
C GLN A 100 -36.87 -6.42 -23.78
N GLN A 101 -37.51 -6.18 -24.93
CA GLN A 101 -37.10 -5.14 -25.87
C GLN A 101 -37.14 -3.73 -25.26
N SER A 102 -38.14 -3.44 -24.41
CA SER A 102 -38.23 -2.17 -23.70
C SER A 102 -37.07 -1.97 -22.70
N TYR A 103 -36.69 -3.00 -21.93
CA TYR A 103 -35.51 -2.93 -21.05
C TYR A 103 -34.21 -2.76 -21.84
N VAL A 104 -34.08 -3.44 -22.98
CA VAL A 104 -32.98 -3.29 -23.93
C VAL A 104 -32.88 -1.84 -24.42
N GLU A 105 -34.01 -1.20 -24.74
CA GLU A 105 -34.03 0.21 -25.18
C GLU A 105 -33.58 1.17 -24.08
N VAL A 106 -34.00 0.94 -22.83
CA VAL A 106 -33.49 1.69 -21.67
C VAL A 106 -31.97 1.50 -21.52
N GLY A 107 -31.46 0.30 -21.78
CA GLY A 107 -30.03 0.01 -21.82
C GLY A 107 -29.28 0.83 -22.89
N ARG A 108 -29.85 1.00 -24.09
CA ARG A 108 -29.27 1.86 -25.14
C ARG A 108 -29.24 3.34 -24.74
N GLU A 109 -30.32 3.83 -24.13
CA GLU A 109 -30.37 5.21 -23.62
C GLU A 109 -29.35 5.45 -22.49
N LEU A 110 -29.14 4.46 -21.62
CA LEU A 110 -28.09 4.51 -20.62
C LEU A 110 -26.69 4.55 -21.25
N LEU A 111 -26.44 3.77 -22.30
CA LEU A 111 -25.17 3.81 -23.04
C LEU A 111 -24.91 5.19 -23.66
N ARG A 112 -25.94 5.82 -24.24
CA ARG A 112 -25.85 7.21 -24.75
C ARG A 112 -25.46 8.17 -23.62
N LEU A 113 -26.08 8.03 -22.44
CA LEU A 113 -25.78 8.85 -21.26
C LEU A 113 -24.34 8.64 -20.76
N LEU A 114 -23.87 7.40 -20.70
CA LEU A 114 -22.49 7.07 -20.31
C LEU A 114 -21.46 7.74 -21.23
N VAL A 115 -21.67 7.68 -22.55
CA VAL A 115 -20.81 8.36 -23.54
C VAL A 115 -20.84 9.88 -23.37
N PHE A 116 -22.01 10.46 -23.08
CA PHE A 116 -22.12 11.89 -22.78
C PHE A 116 -21.29 12.30 -21.56
N VAL A 117 -21.38 11.54 -20.46
CA VAL A 117 -20.63 11.83 -19.23
C VAL A 117 -19.13 11.69 -19.47
N GLU A 118 -18.69 10.63 -20.16
CA GLU A 118 -17.29 10.39 -20.51
C GLU A 118 -16.70 11.57 -21.31
N MET A 119 -17.40 12.00 -22.37
CA MET A 119 -16.92 13.07 -23.24
C MET A 119 -16.80 14.42 -22.51
N ASN A 120 -17.73 14.70 -21.62
CA ASN A 120 -17.71 15.91 -20.80
C ASN A 120 -16.60 15.88 -19.74
N ALA A 121 -16.42 14.74 -19.05
CA ALA A 121 -15.33 14.53 -18.11
C ALA A 121 -13.95 14.71 -18.76
N ILE A 122 -13.74 14.12 -19.95
CA ILE A 122 -12.51 14.29 -20.73
C ILE A 122 -12.33 15.77 -21.15
N GLY A 123 -13.42 16.45 -21.52
CA GLY A 123 -13.41 17.86 -21.90
C GLY A 123 -12.95 18.76 -20.75
N VAL A 124 -13.52 18.59 -19.55
CA VAL A 124 -13.11 19.31 -18.33
C VAL A 124 -11.63 19.07 -18.05
N ARG A 125 -11.18 17.81 -18.03
CA ARG A 125 -9.76 17.45 -17.82
C ARG A 125 -8.84 18.15 -18.82
N LYS A 126 -9.20 18.18 -20.10
CA LYS A 126 -8.38 18.81 -21.15
C LYS A 126 -8.35 20.33 -21.06
N ILE A 127 -9.38 20.97 -20.51
CA ILE A 127 -9.38 22.41 -20.24
C ILE A 127 -8.46 22.73 -19.07
N LEU A 128 -8.58 21.99 -17.96
CA LEU A 128 -7.71 22.11 -16.79
C LEU A 128 -6.23 21.93 -17.17
N LYS A 129 -5.89 20.84 -17.89
CA LYS A 129 -4.53 20.61 -18.40
C LYS A 129 -4.01 21.73 -19.31
N LYS A 130 -4.90 22.36 -20.08
CA LYS A 130 -4.52 23.45 -20.99
C LYS A 130 -4.26 24.75 -20.24
N PHE A 131 -4.94 24.97 -19.12
CA PHE A 131 -4.70 26.08 -18.23
C PHE A 131 -3.34 25.93 -17.55
N ASP A 132 -3.08 24.78 -16.91
CA ASP A 132 -1.79 24.51 -16.24
C ASP A 132 -0.58 24.49 -17.19
N LYS A 133 -0.76 24.13 -18.46
CA LYS A 133 0.35 24.16 -19.43
C LYS A 133 0.75 25.59 -19.82
N ARG A 134 -0.14 26.57 -19.61
CA ARG A 134 0.03 27.96 -20.08
C ARG A 134 0.29 28.94 -18.95
N CYS A 135 -0.09 28.59 -17.72
CA CYS A 135 0.30 29.30 -16.51
C CYS A 135 1.27 28.39 -15.77
N GLU A 136 2.46 28.85 -15.38
CA GLU A 136 3.47 28.05 -14.62
C GLU A 136 2.99 27.57 -13.23
N HIS A 137 1.71 27.77 -12.90
CA HIS A 137 1.10 27.49 -11.60
C HIS A 137 0.09 26.33 -11.68
N LYS A 138 0.03 25.56 -10.58
CA LYS A 138 -0.82 24.37 -10.38
C LYS A 138 -2.31 24.72 -10.17
N PHE A 139 -2.95 25.44 -11.10
CA PHE A 139 -4.37 25.85 -10.99
C PHE A 139 -5.30 24.65 -10.83
N THR A 140 -5.08 23.55 -11.55
CA THR A 140 -5.88 22.33 -11.38
C THR A 140 -5.90 21.85 -9.93
N ASN A 141 -4.76 21.91 -9.23
CA ASN A 141 -4.68 21.46 -7.84
C ASN A 141 -5.51 22.36 -6.92
N TYR A 142 -5.40 23.69 -7.08
CA TYR A 142 -6.23 24.64 -6.34
C TYR A 142 -7.73 24.44 -6.63
N TYR A 143 -8.10 24.41 -7.91
CA TYR A 143 -9.49 24.31 -8.35
C TYR A 143 -10.14 23.05 -7.79
N VAL A 144 -9.41 21.94 -7.81
CA VAL A 144 -9.95 20.65 -7.38
C VAL A 144 -9.88 20.48 -5.87
N LYS A 145 -8.81 20.87 -5.19
CA LYS A 145 -8.72 20.81 -3.72
C LYS A 145 -9.88 21.55 -3.06
N THR A 146 -10.24 22.72 -3.59
CA THR A 146 -11.35 23.53 -3.08
C THR A 146 -12.73 22.92 -3.37
N ARG A 147 -12.86 22.05 -4.38
CA ARG A 147 -14.13 21.52 -4.88
C ARG A 147 -14.32 20.02 -4.63
N ALA A 148 -13.28 19.27 -4.31
CA ALA A 148 -13.39 17.84 -4.03
C ALA A 148 -14.13 17.57 -2.72
N ASN A 149 -13.92 18.43 -1.72
CA ASN A 149 -14.41 18.25 -0.35
C ASN A 149 -15.56 19.20 0.04
N HIS A 150 -15.97 20.10 -0.85
CA HIS A 150 -17.05 21.04 -0.55
C HIS A 150 -18.43 20.40 -0.77
N PRO A 151 -19.36 20.48 0.20
CA PRO A 151 -20.65 19.76 0.15
C PRO A 151 -21.53 20.16 -1.05
N TYR A 152 -21.40 21.40 -1.52
CA TYR A 152 -22.14 21.94 -2.66
C TYR A 152 -21.42 21.79 -4.01
N SER A 153 -20.30 21.08 -4.06
CA SER A 153 -19.54 20.93 -5.31
C SER A 153 -20.15 19.91 -6.25
N GLN A 154 -20.58 20.39 -7.41
CA GLN A 154 -21.14 19.57 -8.49
C GLN A 154 -20.07 18.78 -9.26
N LEU A 155 -18.79 19.09 -9.06
CA LEU A 155 -17.68 18.33 -9.64
C LEU A 155 -17.77 16.85 -9.27
N ARG A 156 -18.17 16.53 -8.03
CA ARG A 156 -18.29 15.15 -7.53
C ARG A 156 -19.34 14.32 -8.27
N GLN A 157 -20.40 14.95 -8.79
CA GLN A 157 -21.50 14.26 -9.46
C GLN A 157 -21.11 13.75 -10.86
N ILE A 158 -20.22 14.47 -11.55
CA ILE A 158 -19.66 14.01 -12.84
C ILE A 158 -18.76 12.78 -12.66
N PHE A 159 -18.16 12.57 -11.48
CA PHE A 159 -17.09 11.58 -11.30
C PHE A 159 -17.41 10.41 -10.37
N LYS A 160 -18.35 10.52 -9.43
CA LYS A 160 -18.69 9.41 -8.50
C LYS A 160 -19.83 8.50 -8.96
N HIS A 161 -20.51 8.83 -10.06
CA HIS A 161 -21.50 7.99 -10.76
C HIS A 161 -22.52 7.19 -9.89
N LEU A 162 -22.83 7.64 -8.68
CA LEU A 162 -23.57 6.85 -7.67
C LEU A 162 -24.98 6.38 -8.12
N GLY A 163 -25.64 7.11 -9.01
CA GLY A 163 -26.96 6.73 -9.56
C GLY A 163 -26.90 5.78 -10.76
N ILE A 164 -25.77 5.72 -11.48
CA ILE A 164 -25.63 4.91 -12.70
C ILE A 164 -25.56 3.42 -12.36
N SER A 165 -24.79 3.05 -11.33
CA SER A 165 -24.65 1.65 -10.91
C SER A 165 -25.99 1.03 -10.46
N ALA A 166 -26.87 1.82 -9.82
CA ALA A 166 -28.20 1.36 -9.44
C ALA A 166 -29.07 1.06 -10.67
N VAL A 167 -29.06 1.96 -11.66
CA VAL A 167 -29.79 1.80 -12.94
C VAL A 167 -29.26 0.58 -13.71
N VAL A 168 -27.94 0.39 -13.77
CA VAL A 168 -27.30 -0.81 -14.37
C VAL A 168 -27.74 -2.09 -13.66
N GLY A 169 -27.75 -2.08 -12.32
CA GLY A 169 -28.17 -3.22 -11.51
C GLY A 169 -29.64 -3.60 -11.75
N THR A 170 -30.53 -2.61 -11.84
CA THR A 170 -31.95 -2.84 -12.13
C THR A 170 -32.17 -3.41 -13.53
N ILE A 171 -31.50 -2.87 -14.55
CA ILE A 171 -31.59 -3.39 -15.93
C ILE A 171 -31.05 -4.82 -16.00
N SER A 172 -29.87 -5.05 -15.44
CA SER A 172 -29.22 -6.36 -15.47
C SER A 172 -30.06 -7.42 -14.76
N ARG A 173 -30.63 -7.09 -13.60
CA ARG A 173 -31.53 -7.96 -12.86
C ARG A 173 -32.78 -8.33 -13.67
N ASN A 174 -33.52 -7.33 -14.14
CA ASN A 174 -34.80 -7.58 -14.81
C ASN A 174 -34.63 -8.29 -16.16
N LEU A 175 -33.52 -8.07 -16.87
CA LEU A 175 -33.22 -8.80 -18.10
C LEU A 175 -32.88 -10.28 -17.84
N VAL A 176 -32.19 -10.58 -16.73
CA VAL A 176 -31.91 -11.96 -16.31
C VAL A 176 -33.19 -12.67 -15.87
N ASP A 177 -34.01 -12.00 -15.04
CA ASP A 177 -35.30 -12.53 -14.58
C ASP A 177 -36.26 -12.85 -15.76
N LEU A 178 -36.20 -12.10 -16.87
CA LEU A 178 -36.99 -12.34 -18.09
C LEU A 178 -36.44 -13.45 -19.00
N GLN A 179 -35.15 -13.79 -18.89
CA GLN A 179 -34.53 -14.86 -19.69
C GLN A 179 -34.68 -16.25 -19.05
N ASP A 180 -34.68 -16.32 -17.71
CA ASP A 180 -34.94 -17.55 -16.96
C ASP A 180 -36.45 -17.85 -16.95
N ASN A 181 -36.93 -18.39 -18.06
CA ASN A 181 -38.32 -18.82 -18.27
C ASN A 181 -38.72 -20.06 -17.41
N ARG A 182 -38.18 -20.20 -16.20
CA ARG A 182 -38.50 -21.28 -15.27
C ARG A 182 -38.90 -20.71 -13.93
N ALA A 183 -40.11 -21.06 -13.51
CA ALA A 183 -40.65 -20.88 -12.16
C ALA A 183 -39.70 -21.50 -11.10
N SER A 184 -38.65 -20.76 -10.76
CA SER A 184 -37.67 -21.10 -9.74
C SER A 184 -37.68 -19.97 -8.73
N TYR A 185 -38.27 -20.21 -7.57
CA TYR A 185 -38.31 -19.33 -6.40
C TYR A 185 -36.92 -19.14 -5.75
N ILE A 186 -35.85 -19.12 -6.53
CA ILE A 186 -34.47 -19.02 -6.04
C ILE A 186 -34.00 -17.58 -6.28
N SER A 187 -33.60 -16.92 -5.20
CA SER A 187 -33.04 -15.58 -5.23
C SER A 187 -31.73 -15.58 -6.01
N ILE A 188 -31.57 -14.60 -6.91
CA ILE A 188 -30.33 -14.32 -7.66
C ILE A 188 -29.09 -14.09 -6.76
N TYR A 189 -29.27 -13.84 -5.46
CA TYR A 189 -28.17 -13.74 -4.50
C TYR A 189 -27.62 -15.09 -4.02
N ASP A 190 -28.34 -16.19 -4.29
CA ASP A 190 -27.99 -17.54 -3.84
C ASP A 190 -27.26 -18.35 -4.92
N GLN A 191 -27.08 -17.81 -6.13
CA GLN A 191 -26.35 -18.46 -7.22
C GLN A 191 -25.02 -17.74 -7.53
N PRO A 192 -23.93 -18.47 -7.80
CA PRO A 192 -22.69 -17.88 -8.29
C PRO A 192 -22.93 -17.25 -9.66
N ALA A 193 -22.43 -16.02 -9.87
CA ALA A 193 -22.61 -15.23 -11.09
C ALA A 193 -22.29 -16.06 -12.35
N LEU A 194 -23.33 -16.60 -12.98
CA LEU A 194 -23.22 -17.28 -14.26
C LEU A 194 -23.05 -16.22 -15.36
N PRO A 195 -22.02 -16.31 -16.21
CA PRO A 195 -21.85 -15.40 -17.32
C PRO A 195 -22.77 -15.83 -18.46
N LEU A 196 -23.86 -15.09 -18.69
CA LEU A 196 -24.62 -15.19 -19.93
C LEU A 196 -24.72 -13.80 -20.60
N PRO A 197 -24.49 -13.70 -21.93
CA PRO A 197 -24.08 -12.47 -22.57
C PRO A 197 -25.27 -11.81 -23.27
N ASP A 198 -26.02 -10.97 -22.56
CA ASP A 198 -26.77 -9.94 -23.27
C ASP A 198 -25.74 -8.91 -23.79
N PRO A 199 -25.58 -8.73 -25.12
CA PRO A 199 -24.60 -7.82 -25.69
C PRO A 199 -24.75 -6.38 -25.18
N ILE A 200 -25.93 -6.01 -24.68
CA ILE A 200 -26.18 -4.69 -24.09
C ILE A 200 -25.62 -4.60 -22.67
N ILE A 201 -25.74 -5.66 -21.85
CA ILE A 201 -25.15 -5.69 -20.51
C ILE A 201 -23.63 -5.66 -20.60
N GLU A 202 -23.03 -6.39 -21.54
CA GLU A 202 -21.59 -6.35 -21.80
C GLU A 202 -21.13 -4.97 -22.28
N ALA A 203 -21.87 -4.35 -23.21
CA ALA A 203 -21.59 -3.00 -23.67
C ALA A 203 -21.70 -1.97 -22.53
N ILE A 204 -22.69 -2.11 -21.63
CA ILE A 204 -22.88 -1.26 -20.46
C ILE A 204 -21.70 -1.43 -19.50
N ASN A 205 -21.33 -2.66 -19.16
CA ASN A 205 -20.19 -2.93 -18.28
C ASN A 205 -18.89 -2.38 -18.85
N HIS A 206 -18.63 -2.60 -20.15
CA HIS A 206 -17.46 -2.04 -20.82
C HIS A 206 -17.49 -0.50 -20.87
N ALA A 207 -18.66 0.11 -21.06
CA ALA A 207 -18.82 1.56 -20.99
C ALA A 207 -18.61 2.11 -19.58
N VAL A 208 -19.07 1.41 -18.54
CA VAL A 208 -18.86 1.75 -17.12
C VAL A 208 -17.39 1.59 -16.74
N ASP A 209 -16.70 0.53 -17.18
CA ASP A 209 -15.27 0.34 -16.96
C ASP A 209 -14.44 1.40 -17.68
N ARG A 210 -14.78 1.70 -18.94
CA ARG A 210 -14.17 2.81 -19.68
C ARG A 210 -14.41 4.14 -19.01
N LEU A 211 -15.63 4.38 -18.52
CA LEU A 211 -15.96 5.58 -17.78
C LEU A 211 -15.13 5.66 -16.51
N THR A 212 -15.13 4.62 -15.67
CA THR A 212 -14.33 4.54 -14.43
C THR A 212 -12.85 4.81 -14.68
N ASN A 213 -12.24 4.16 -15.68
CA ASN A 213 -10.85 4.41 -16.08
C ASN A 213 -10.62 5.84 -16.62
N SER A 214 -11.63 6.40 -17.30
CA SER A 214 -11.58 7.75 -17.87
C SER A 214 -11.94 8.85 -16.88
N THR A 215 -12.71 8.57 -15.84
CA THR A 215 -13.18 9.45 -14.76
C THR A 215 -12.42 9.24 -13.48
N ASP A 216 -11.37 8.41 -13.50
CA ASP A 216 -10.33 8.29 -12.49
C ASP A 216 -9.50 9.59 -12.38
N PHE A 217 -10.21 10.66 -12.10
CA PHE A 217 -9.72 11.99 -11.85
C PHE A 217 -9.07 12.03 -10.47
N LEU A 218 -9.41 11.11 -9.56
CA LEU A 218 -8.64 10.87 -8.32
C LEU A 218 -7.25 10.30 -8.63
N HIS A 219 -7.11 9.39 -9.58
CA HIS A 219 -5.79 8.99 -10.09
C HIS A 219 -5.07 10.13 -10.85
N TYR A 220 -5.80 10.97 -11.61
CA TYR A 220 -5.25 12.19 -12.22
C TYR A 220 -4.86 13.28 -11.21
N LEU A 221 -5.58 13.39 -10.08
CA LEU A 221 -5.29 14.30 -8.97
C LEU A 221 -4.19 13.78 -8.08
N GLY A 222 -4.15 12.48 -7.79
CA GLY A 222 -3.01 11.84 -7.13
C GLY A 222 -1.73 12.04 -7.95
N LYS A 223 -1.85 11.98 -9.30
CA LYS A 223 -0.79 12.40 -10.20
C LYS A 223 -0.48 13.89 -10.07
N HIS A 224 -1.41 14.83 -10.26
CA HIS A 224 -1.05 16.26 -10.36
C HIS A 224 -0.88 17.02 -9.03
N ALA A 225 -1.55 16.59 -7.95
CA ALA A 225 -1.42 17.16 -6.61
C ALA A 225 -0.13 16.71 -5.89
N LEU A 226 0.39 15.51 -6.20
CA LEU A 226 1.52 14.92 -5.49
C LEU A 226 2.69 14.42 -6.37
N ILE A 227 2.60 14.38 -7.71
CA ILE A 227 3.64 13.77 -8.57
C ILE A 227 3.89 14.56 -9.88
N LEU A 228 5.15 14.80 -10.23
CA LEU A 228 5.55 15.31 -11.56
C LEU A 228 5.00 14.39 -12.70
N PRO A 229 4.85 14.87 -13.96
CA PRO A 229 4.06 14.19 -14.98
C PRO A 229 4.63 12.81 -15.34
N GLN A 230 3.97 11.76 -14.85
CA GLN A 230 4.15 10.40 -15.34
C GLN A 230 3.41 10.28 -16.67
N GLU A 231 4.14 10.07 -17.76
CA GLU A 231 3.59 9.65 -19.04
C GLU A 231 2.59 8.50 -18.83
N LEU A 232 1.49 8.51 -19.58
CA LEU A 232 0.54 7.39 -19.57
C LEU A 232 1.32 6.08 -19.79
N PRO A 233 1.04 5.00 -19.05
CA PRO A 233 1.46 3.70 -19.51
C PRO A 233 0.79 3.47 -20.87
N THR A 234 1.59 3.24 -21.89
CA THR A 234 1.09 2.69 -23.14
C THR A 234 0.45 1.34 -22.83
N PRO A 235 -0.63 0.94 -23.55
CA PRO A 235 -1.29 -0.36 -23.35
C PRO A 235 -0.33 -1.57 -23.40
N SER A 236 0.87 -1.40 -23.96
CA SER A 236 1.95 -2.40 -23.93
C SER A 236 2.53 -2.70 -22.54
N LYS A 237 2.53 -1.76 -21.57
CA LYS A 237 3.11 -2.00 -20.23
C LYS A 237 2.21 -2.82 -19.31
N ASP A 238 0.89 -2.68 -19.45
CA ASP A 238 -0.07 -3.50 -18.69
C ASP A 238 -0.14 -4.94 -19.24
N HIS A 239 0.05 -5.14 -20.55
CA HIS A 239 0.22 -6.48 -21.12
C HIS A 239 1.52 -7.16 -20.66
N ALA A 240 2.64 -6.43 -20.60
CA ALA A 240 3.90 -6.96 -20.07
C ALA A 240 3.85 -7.28 -18.56
N ALA A 241 3.07 -6.54 -17.77
CA ALA A 241 2.86 -6.84 -16.35
C ALA A 241 1.93 -8.05 -16.12
N ALA A 242 0.95 -8.25 -17.00
CA ALA A 242 0.09 -9.44 -17.00
C ALA A 242 0.88 -10.73 -17.34
N GLU A 243 1.85 -10.65 -18.25
CA GLU A 243 2.76 -11.78 -18.57
C GLU A 243 3.76 -12.10 -17.44
N ARG A 244 4.10 -11.13 -16.58
CA ARG A 244 5.01 -11.32 -15.42
C ARG A 244 4.33 -11.91 -14.19
N TYR A 245 2.99 -11.93 -14.16
CA TYR A 245 2.21 -12.35 -13.00
C TYR A 245 2.13 -13.88 -12.93
N HIS A 246 2.83 -14.47 -11.97
CA HIS A 246 2.71 -15.90 -11.65
C HIS A 246 2.14 -16.06 -10.23
N LEU A 247 0.90 -16.57 -10.13
CA LEU A 247 0.17 -16.68 -8.87
C LEU A 247 0.93 -17.53 -7.84
N MET A 248 1.52 -18.65 -8.27
CA MET A 248 2.30 -19.52 -7.39
C MET A 248 3.54 -18.81 -6.83
N SER A 249 4.21 -17.97 -7.62
CA SER A 249 5.36 -17.19 -7.15
C SER A 249 4.93 -16.13 -6.11
N LEU A 250 3.75 -15.52 -6.28
CA LEU A 250 3.16 -14.63 -5.28
C LEU A 250 2.77 -15.39 -4.00
N LEU A 251 2.21 -16.59 -4.12
CA LEU A 251 1.87 -17.44 -2.98
C LEU A 251 3.12 -17.84 -2.18
N LEU A 252 4.19 -18.25 -2.85
CA LEU A 252 5.49 -18.55 -2.21
C LEU A 252 6.10 -17.32 -1.53
N ASN A 253 5.91 -16.14 -2.12
CA ASN A 253 6.34 -14.87 -1.54
C ASN A 253 5.56 -14.53 -0.25
N LEU A 254 4.24 -14.74 -0.26
CA LEU A 254 3.37 -14.59 0.92
C LEU A 254 3.70 -15.64 2.00
N ALA A 255 3.94 -16.88 1.59
CA ALA A 255 4.34 -17.98 2.48
C ALA A 255 5.70 -17.70 3.14
N ASN A 256 6.65 -17.11 2.43
CA ASN A 256 7.93 -16.67 3.03
C ASN A 256 7.69 -15.66 4.16
N ALA A 257 6.85 -14.65 3.90
CA ALA A 257 6.53 -13.62 4.89
C ALA A 257 5.83 -14.20 6.11
N PHE A 258 4.86 -15.09 5.90
CA PHE A 258 4.18 -15.83 6.96
C PHE A 258 5.17 -16.66 7.79
N LEU A 259 5.96 -17.52 7.15
CA LEU A 259 6.88 -18.44 7.82
C LEU A 259 7.98 -17.69 8.58
N TYR A 260 8.47 -16.58 8.05
CA TYR A 260 9.42 -15.71 8.73
C TYR A 260 8.84 -15.08 10.00
N MET A 261 7.57 -14.70 9.97
CA MET A 261 6.89 -14.15 11.16
C MET A 261 6.63 -15.25 12.19
N VAL A 262 6.23 -16.47 11.79
CA VAL A 262 6.18 -17.63 12.69
C VAL A 262 7.54 -17.86 13.34
N ASN A 263 8.62 -17.89 12.55
CA ASN A 263 9.99 -18.08 13.04
C ASN A 263 10.42 -17.05 14.09
N THR A 264 9.94 -15.81 13.92
CA THR A 264 10.31 -14.70 14.82
C THR A 264 9.62 -14.86 16.17
N TYR A 265 8.33 -15.19 16.17
CA TYR A 265 7.48 -15.15 17.37
C TYR A 265 7.25 -16.50 18.04
N ILE A 266 7.55 -17.63 17.39
CA ILE A 266 7.43 -18.98 17.97
C ILE A 266 8.29 -19.16 19.24
N ILE A 267 9.39 -18.42 19.36
CA ILE A 267 10.29 -18.52 20.51
C ILE A 267 9.89 -17.61 21.68
N VAL A 268 9.01 -16.63 21.46
CA VAL A 268 8.72 -15.59 22.45
C VAL A 268 8.17 -16.16 23.76
N PRO A 269 7.25 -17.14 23.76
CA PRO A 269 6.75 -17.71 25.01
C PRO A 269 7.84 -18.38 25.86
N THR A 270 8.91 -18.90 25.26
CA THR A 270 9.97 -19.69 25.91
C THR A 270 11.30 -18.95 26.07
N ALA A 271 11.40 -17.70 25.57
CA ALA A 271 12.68 -17.02 25.44
C ALA A 271 13.38 -16.75 26.79
N ASP A 272 12.61 -16.46 27.83
CA ASP A 272 13.09 -16.25 29.20
C ASP A 272 13.49 -17.57 29.87
N ASP A 273 12.65 -18.61 29.78
CA ASP A 273 12.96 -19.95 30.30
C ASP A 273 14.22 -20.55 29.65
N TYR A 274 14.39 -20.36 28.33
CA TYR A 274 15.57 -20.83 27.62
C TYR A 274 16.83 -20.06 28.03
N SER A 275 16.72 -18.74 28.25
CA SER A 275 17.83 -17.93 28.75
C SER A 275 18.28 -18.37 30.15
N LEU A 276 17.32 -18.65 31.04
CA LEU A 276 17.56 -19.18 32.39
C LEU A 276 18.23 -20.56 32.34
N SER A 277 17.75 -21.44 31.45
CA SER A 277 18.29 -22.79 31.28
C SER A 277 19.76 -22.80 30.82
N LEU A 278 20.18 -21.78 30.09
CA LEU A 278 21.57 -21.58 29.64
C LEU A 278 22.44 -20.79 30.65
N GLY A 279 21.91 -20.48 31.84
CA GLY A 279 22.63 -19.78 32.91
C GLY A 279 22.66 -18.24 32.78
N ALA A 280 21.78 -17.64 31.97
CA ALA A 280 21.63 -16.19 31.85
C ALA A 280 20.37 -15.68 32.56
N ALA A 281 20.28 -14.36 32.81
CA ALA A 281 19.09 -13.77 33.40
C ALA A 281 17.88 -13.82 32.44
N ALA A 282 16.66 -13.94 32.98
CA ALA A 282 15.42 -13.96 32.19
C ALA A 282 15.28 -12.76 31.23
N THR A 283 15.76 -11.59 31.64
CA THR A 283 15.72 -10.33 30.85
C THR A 283 16.66 -10.33 29.64
N VAL A 284 17.58 -11.30 29.54
CA VAL A 284 18.39 -11.54 28.35
C VAL A 284 17.53 -12.07 27.19
N CYS A 285 16.27 -12.45 27.44
CA CYS A 285 15.29 -12.75 26.40
C CYS A 285 15.16 -11.61 25.37
N GLY A 286 15.26 -10.34 25.80
CA GLY A 286 15.29 -9.17 24.90
C GLY A 286 16.43 -9.27 23.90
N ALA A 287 17.66 -9.55 24.35
CA ALA A 287 18.80 -9.77 23.47
C ALA A 287 18.63 -11.00 22.55
N VAL A 288 18.03 -12.09 23.06
CA VAL A 288 17.74 -13.29 22.25
C VAL A 288 16.73 -12.97 21.14
N ILE A 289 15.67 -12.24 21.44
CA ILE A 289 14.65 -11.82 20.48
C ILE A 289 15.25 -10.82 19.49
N GLY A 290 15.88 -9.75 20.00
CA GLY A 290 16.38 -8.61 19.23
C GLY A 290 17.63 -8.85 18.40
N SER A 291 18.45 -9.85 18.72
CA SER A 291 19.59 -10.23 17.87
C SER A 291 19.17 -10.53 16.42
N MET A 292 17.98 -11.11 16.22
CA MET A 292 17.39 -11.31 14.89
C MET A 292 17.10 -9.97 14.17
N ALA A 293 16.54 -8.98 14.89
CA ALA A 293 16.27 -7.66 14.32
C ALA A 293 17.57 -6.92 13.97
N VAL A 294 18.61 -7.02 14.82
CA VAL A 294 19.93 -6.42 14.55
C VAL A 294 20.52 -6.94 13.24
N ALA A 295 20.55 -8.27 13.06
CA ALA A 295 21.06 -8.86 11.82
C ALA A 295 20.21 -8.49 10.60
N GLN A 296 18.90 -8.33 10.77
CA GLN A 296 17.98 -7.96 9.69
C GLN A 296 18.24 -6.56 9.13
N VAL A 297 18.60 -5.57 9.97
CA VAL A 297 18.95 -4.20 9.53
C VAL A 297 20.07 -4.21 8.48
N PHE A 298 21.06 -5.07 8.67
CA PHE A 298 22.18 -5.18 7.73
C PHE A 298 21.83 -6.01 6.49
N SER A 299 21.11 -7.13 6.68
CA SER A 299 20.77 -8.02 5.56
C SER A 299 19.79 -7.38 4.59
N SER A 300 18.79 -6.63 5.08
CA SER A 300 17.76 -5.99 4.25
C SER A 300 18.33 -5.12 3.13
N VAL A 301 19.41 -4.38 3.38
CA VAL A 301 20.10 -3.52 2.39
C VAL A 301 20.73 -4.38 1.31
N TYR A 302 21.42 -5.46 1.70
CA TYR A 302 22.05 -6.40 0.77
C TYR A 302 21.00 -7.14 -0.08
N PHE A 303 19.94 -7.62 0.55
CA PHE A 303 18.82 -8.28 -0.12
C PHE A 303 18.07 -7.32 -1.06
N SER A 304 17.89 -6.06 -0.67
CA SER A 304 17.32 -5.03 -1.55
C SER A 304 18.22 -4.77 -2.77
N ALA A 305 19.54 -4.75 -2.59
CA ALA A 305 20.50 -4.61 -3.67
C ALA A 305 20.49 -5.83 -4.61
N TRP A 306 20.48 -7.04 -4.05
CA TRP A 306 20.51 -8.30 -4.81
C TRP A 306 19.21 -8.54 -5.59
N SER A 307 18.06 -8.18 -5.02
CA SER A 307 16.76 -8.27 -5.68
C SER A 307 16.60 -7.36 -6.90
N ASN A 308 17.50 -6.40 -7.13
CA ASN A 308 17.57 -5.69 -8.42
C ASN A 308 17.88 -6.63 -9.60
N LYS A 309 18.54 -7.77 -9.35
CA LYS A 309 19.05 -8.68 -10.40
C LYS A 309 18.25 -9.98 -10.52
N SER A 310 17.75 -10.51 -9.41
CA SER A 310 17.02 -11.78 -9.32
C SER A 310 16.28 -11.84 -7.98
N TYR A 311 15.05 -12.35 -7.96
CA TYR A 311 14.28 -12.59 -6.74
C TYR A 311 14.50 -14.00 -6.20
N MET A 312 14.71 -15.00 -7.07
CA MET A 312 14.89 -16.39 -6.66
C MET A 312 16.17 -16.59 -5.83
N LYS A 313 17.31 -16.04 -6.27
CA LYS A 313 18.61 -16.27 -5.60
C LYS A 313 18.65 -15.75 -4.15
N PRO A 314 18.19 -14.52 -3.85
CA PRO A 314 18.05 -14.07 -2.47
C PRO A 314 17.12 -14.98 -1.64
N LEU A 315 15.98 -15.43 -2.17
CA LEU A 315 15.03 -16.27 -1.43
C LEU A 315 15.62 -17.66 -1.09
N VAL A 316 16.38 -18.26 -2.00
CA VAL A 316 17.11 -19.51 -1.76
C VAL A 316 18.15 -19.31 -0.66
N PHE A 317 18.98 -18.25 -0.77
CA PHE A 317 19.98 -17.94 0.26
C PHE A 317 19.33 -17.74 1.63
N SER A 318 18.27 -16.93 1.69
CA SER A 318 17.46 -16.70 2.89
C SER A 318 17.03 -18.01 3.55
N SER A 319 16.44 -18.93 2.77
CA SER A 319 15.94 -20.21 3.29
C SER A 319 17.06 -21.09 3.86
N ILE A 320 18.24 -21.12 3.21
CA ILE A 320 19.41 -21.87 3.69
C ILE A 320 19.93 -21.27 5.00
N VAL A 321 20.08 -19.95 5.07
CA VAL A 321 20.57 -19.28 6.29
C VAL A 321 19.58 -19.47 7.46
N LEU A 322 18.26 -19.43 7.19
CA LEU A 322 17.22 -19.69 8.19
C LEU A 322 17.21 -21.13 8.68
N LEU A 323 17.49 -22.10 7.81
CA LEU A 323 17.65 -23.50 8.19
C LEU A 323 18.85 -23.69 9.12
N ILE A 324 20.00 -23.08 8.79
CA ILE A 324 21.20 -23.11 9.62
C ILE A 324 20.94 -22.43 10.97
N GLY A 325 20.36 -21.22 10.96
CA GLY A 325 20.10 -20.44 12.17
C GLY A 325 19.18 -21.16 13.15
N ASN A 326 18.10 -21.78 12.66
CA ASN A 326 17.18 -22.56 13.48
C ASN A 326 17.79 -23.86 14.04
N THR A 327 18.67 -24.49 13.26
CA THR A 327 19.43 -25.66 13.73
C THR A 327 20.40 -25.26 14.85
N LEU A 328 21.12 -24.15 14.70
CA LEU A 328 22.01 -23.61 15.74
C LEU A 328 21.23 -23.20 17.00
N TYR A 329 20.06 -22.59 16.85
CA TYR A 329 19.17 -22.24 17.96
C TYR A 329 18.79 -23.48 18.77
N ALA A 330 18.42 -24.59 18.12
CA ALA A 330 18.05 -25.82 18.81
C ALA A 330 19.26 -26.51 19.47
N LEU A 331 20.42 -26.52 18.82
CA LEU A 331 21.64 -27.13 19.34
C LEU A 331 22.26 -26.36 20.53
N ALA A 332 21.93 -25.07 20.70
CA ALA A 332 22.49 -24.25 21.77
C ALA A 332 22.22 -24.82 23.17
N TYR A 333 21.10 -25.53 23.36
CA TYR A 333 20.76 -26.25 24.59
C TYR A 333 21.75 -27.37 24.87
N ASP A 334 22.04 -28.22 23.88
CA ASP A 334 22.94 -29.37 24.05
C ASP A 334 24.41 -28.95 24.25
N PHE A 335 24.81 -27.81 23.65
CA PHE A 335 26.12 -27.20 23.87
C PHE A 335 26.19 -26.32 25.13
N ASN A 336 25.06 -26.10 25.81
CA ASN A 336 24.93 -25.23 26.98
C ASN A 336 25.59 -23.85 26.80
N SER A 337 25.31 -23.19 25.67
CA SER A 337 25.96 -21.92 25.32
C SER A 337 24.99 -20.88 24.77
N ILE A 338 24.82 -19.78 25.50
CA ILE A 338 24.05 -18.62 25.04
C ILE A 338 24.65 -17.96 23.79
N TYR A 339 25.97 -18.08 23.58
CA TYR A 339 26.60 -17.52 22.39
C TYR A 339 26.15 -18.26 21.12
N ILE A 340 26.01 -19.59 21.17
CA ILE A 340 25.49 -20.38 20.04
C ILE A 340 24.03 -20.02 19.78
N LEU A 341 23.24 -19.80 20.85
CA LEU A 341 21.86 -19.33 20.73
C LEU A 341 21.79 -18.00 19.97
N LEU A 342 22.58 -17.00 20.41
CA LEU A 342 22.63 -15.67 19.77
C LEU A 342 23.14 -15.73 18.34
N ILE A 343 24.15 -16.56 18.04
CA ILE A 343 24.62 -16.77 16.67
C ILE A 343 23.50 -17.37 15.83
N GLY A 344 22.79 -18.39 16.30
CA GLY A 344 21.65 -18.97 15.60
C GLY A 344 20.58 -17.91 15.28
N ARG A 345 20.26 -17.02 16.23
CA ARG A 345 19.33 -15.92 16.04
C ARG A 345 19.83 -14.85 15.06
N LEU A 346 21.12 -14.50 15.09
CA LEU A 346 21.74 -13.62 14.10
C LEU A 346 21.61 -14.21 12.68
N PHE A 347 21.87 -15.51 12.51
CA PHE A 347 21.66 -16.19 11.23
C PHE A 347 20.18 -16.11 10.80
N CYS A 348 19.22 -16.35 11.71
CA CYS A 348 17.81 -16.17 11.40
C CYS A 348 17.48 -14.75 10.91
N GLY A 349 18.11 -13.72 11.47
CA GLY A 349 17.94 -12.33 11.02
C GLY A 349 18.62 -12.03 9.69
N LEU A 350 19.80 -12.60 9.44
CA LEU A 350 20.51 -12.50 8.15
C LEU A 350 19.69 -13.11 7.01
N GLY A 351 18.87 -14.12 7.31
CA GLY A 351 17.95 -14.73 6.35
C GLY A 351 16.68 -13.93 6.07
N SER A 352 16.53 -12.69 6.53
CA SER A 352 15.31 -11.89 6.31
C SER A 352 15.14 -11.46 4.85
N ALA A 353 14.22 -12.10 4.12
CA ALA A 353 13.87 -11.72 2.76
C ALA A 353 12.74 -10.67 2.67
N ARG A 354 12.34 -10.02 3.76
CA ARG A 354 11.16 -9.12 3.78
C ARG A 354 11.25 -7.97 2.79
N ALA A 355 12.44 -7.39 2.61
CA ALA A 355 12.68 -6.34 1.62
C ALA A 355 12.44 -6.86 0.18
N VAL A 356 12.87 -8.09 -0.11
CA VAL A 356 12.63 -8.77 -1.40
C VAL A 356 11.14 -9.02 -1.59
N ASN A 357 10.45 -9.50 -0.55
CA ASN A 357 9.03 -9.85 -0.67
C ASN A 357 8.15 -8.66 -0.99
N ARG A 358 8.41 -7.52 -0.33
CA ARG A 358 7.70 -6.25 -0.60
C ARG A 358 8.00 -5.74 -2.01
N ARG A 359 9.26 -5.83 -2.42
CA ARG A 359 9.69 -5.42 -3.75
C ARG A 359 9.06 -6.28 -4.85
N TYR A 360 9.01 -7.59 -4.67
CA TYR A 360 8.38 -8.51 -5.60
C TYR A 360 6.91 -8.13 -5.87
N ILE A 361 6.15 -7.77 -4.82
CA ILE A 361 4.77 -7.29 -4.95
C ILE A 361 4.72 -5.98 -5.76
N SER A 362 5.61 -5.03 -5.46
CA SER A 362 5.67 -3.74 -6.18
C SER A 362 6.05 -3.90 -7.66
N ASP A 363 6.95 -4.83 -7.98
CA ASP A 363 7.53 -4.93 -9.33
C ASP A 363 6.72 -5.88 -10.23
N CYS A 364 6.22 -7.00 -9.69
CA CYS A 364 5.65 -8.10 -10.48
C CYS A 364 4.12 -8.16 -10.48
N VAL A 365 3.44 -7.56 -9.49
CA VAL A 365 1.98 -7.60 -9.42
C VAL A 365 1.38 -6.46 -10.26
N PRO A 366 0.33 -6.70 -11.07
CA PRO A 366 -0.37 -5.64 -11.80
C PRO A 366 -0.97 -4.58 -10.87
N LEU A 367 -1.00 -3.31 -11.29
CA LEU A 367 -1.43 -2.17 -10.45
C LEU A 367 -2.80 -2.38 -9.78
N HIS A 368 -3.78 -2.95 -10.49
CA HIS A 368 -5.12 -3.22 -9.96
C HIS A 368 -5.16 -4.30 -8.86
N LEU A 369 -4.14 -5.18 -8.79
CA LEU A 369 -4.01 -6.23 -7.77
C LEU A 369 -3.00 -5.89 -6.67
N ARG A 370 -2.12 -4.88 -6.87
CA ARG A 370 -1.06 -4.53 -5.91
C ARG A 370 -1.59 -4.25 -4.52
N MET A 371 -2.69 -3.49 -4.42
CA MET A 371 -3.28 -3.18 -3.12
C MET A 371 -3.74 -4.46 -2.40
N LYS A 372 -4.40 -5.38 -3.11
CA LYS A 372 -4.82 -6.68 -2.57
C LYS A 372 -3.63 -7.56 -2.18
N ALA A 373 -2.58 -7.60 -3.00
CA ALA A 373 -1.37 -8.37 -2.71
C ALA A 373 -0.57 -7.81 -1.52
N SER A 374 -0.46 -6.48 -1.40
CA SER A 374 0.15 -5.82 -0.24
C SER A 374 -0.66 -6.06 1.03
N ALA A 375 -1.99 -5.96 0.96
CA ALA A 375 -2.87 -6.32 2.08
C ALA A 375 -2.69 -7.78 2.48
N GLY A 376 -2.66 -8.70 1.50
CA GLY A 376 -2.38 -10.11 1.74
C GLY A 376 -1.02 -10.36 2.41
N PHE A 377 0.03 -9.60 2.08
CA PHE A 377 1.33 -9.68 2.73
C PHE A 377 1.29 -9.25 4.20
N VAL A 378 0.55 -8.18 4.51
CA VAL A 378 0.34 -7.72 5.89
C VAL A 378 -0.45 -8.77 6.67
N SER A 379 -1.57 -9.26 6.12
CA SER A 379 -2.39 -10.30 6.76
C SER A 379 -1.62 -11.61 6.96
N ALA A 380 -0.82 -12.05 5.99
CA ALA A 380 0.04 -13.22 6.13
C ALA A 380 1.11 -13.01 7.22
N SER A 381 1.69 -11.82 7.31
CA SER A 381 2.65 -11.49 8.36
C SER A 381 2.00 -11.52 9.76
N ALA A 382 0.81 -10.95 9.90
CA ALA A 382 0.05 -10.94 11.15
C ALA A 382 -0.39 -12.35 11.57
N LEU A 383 -0.89 -13.14 10.62
CA LEU A 383 -1.24 -14.54 10.88
C LEU A 383 -0.03 -15.35 11.33
N GLY A 384 1.16 -15.09 10.75
CA GLY A 384 2.40 -15.71 11.19
C GLY A 384 2.79 -15.33 12.61
N MET A 385 2.61 -14.06 13.00
CA MET A 385 2.82 -13.58 14.36
C MET A 385 1.91 -14.29 15.38
N ALA A 386 0.65 -14.53 15.02
CA ALA A 386 -0.31 -15.27 15.87
C ALA A 386 0.00 -16.78 15.92
N CYS A 387 0.35 -17.34 14.77
CA CYS A 387 0.59 -18.78 14.61
C CYS A 387 1.86 -19.23 15.34
N GLY A 388 2.89 -18.38 15.45
CA GLY A 388 4.12 -18.69 16.20
C GLY A 388 3.84 -19.17 17.62
N PRO A 389 3.32 -18.33 18.52
CA PRO A 389 2.97 -18.72 19.89
C PRO A 389 1.96 -19.87 19.95
N ALA A 390 0.98 -19.92 19.03
CA ALA A 390 0.01 -21.02 18.97
C ALA A 390 0.68 -22.39 18.73
N VAL A 391 1.63 -22.45 17.80
CA VAL A 391 2.43 -23.65 17.55
C VAL A 391 3.31 -23.95 18.76
N ALA A 392 4.00 -22.96 19.32
CA ALA A 392 4.84 -23.12 20.51
C ALA A 392 4.08 -23.75 21.69
N CYS A 393 2.81 -23.40 21.88
CA CYS A 393 1.94 -24.01 22.90
C CYS A 393 1.79 -25.53 22.73
N LEU A 394 1.81 -26.04 21.50
CA LEU A 394 1.70 -27.47 21.22
C LEU A 394 3.03 -28.22 21.39
N LEU A 395 4.15 -27.49 21.43
CA LEU A 395 5.50 -28.05 21.47
C LEU A 395 6.00 -28.30 22.89
N GLN A 396 5.29 -29.13 23.66
CA GLN A 396 5.63 -29.40 25.06
C GLN A 396 6.29 -30.78 25.28
N ALA A 397 6.67 -31.47 24.21
CA ALA A 397 7.29 -32.78 24.34
C ALA A 397 8.69 -32.65 24.98
N ASN A 398 9.05 -33.61 25.84
CA ASN A 398 10.37 -33.69 26.45
C ASN A 398 10.92 -35.11 26.27
N PHE A 399 11.87 -35.28 25.36
CA PHE A 399 12.58 -36.54 25.15
C PHE A 399 13.99 -36.29 24.60
N LYS A 400 14.86 -37.29 24.75
CA LYS A 400 16.23 -37.23 24.23
C LYS A 400 16.43 -38.31 23.18
N PHE A 401 16.87 -37.92 21.99
CA PHE A 401 17.13 -38.85 20.89
C PHE A 401 18.54 -38.64 20.33
N MET A 402 19.36 -39.71 20.28
CA MET A 402 20.74 -39.67 19.77
C MET A 402 21.59 -38.49 20.29
N LYS A 403 21.59 -38.28 21.61
CA LYS A 403 22.27 -37.18 22.33
C LYS A 403 21.72 -35.76 22.08
N ILE A 404 20.74 -35.59 21.20
CA ILE A 404 20.04 -34.32 20.97
C ILE A 404 18.80 -34.24 21.87
N THR A 405 18.64 -33.12 22.55
CA THR A 405 17.50 -32.88 23.45
C THR A 405 16.35 -32.22 22.70
N PHE A 406 15.16 -32.82 22.77
CA PHE A 406 13.92 -32.27 22.26
C PHE A 406 13.04 -31.89 23.45
N ASN A 407 13.02 -30.60 23.77
CA ASN A 407 12.19 -30.03 24.83
C ASN A 407 11.42 -28.81 24.30
N GLN A 408 10.67 -28.15 25.17
CA GLN A 408 9.87 -26.97 24.82
C GLN A 408 10.70 -25.79 24.26
N ASP A 409 11.97 -25.69 24.63
CA ASP A 409 12.87 -24.63 24.17
C ASP A 409 13.51 -24.94 22.80
N THR A 410 13.85 -26.22 22.54
CA THR A 410 14.55 -26.64 21.31
C THR A 410 13.61 -27.02 20.17
N LEU A 411 12.41 -27.53 20.47
CA LEU A 411 11.41 -27.95 19.48
C LEU A 411 11.03 -26.84 18.48
N PRO A 412 10.83 -25.57 18.89
CA PRO A 412 10.62 -24.47 17.95
C PRO A 412 11.70 -24.39 16.86
N GLY A 413 12.98 -24.54 17.23
CA GLY A 413 14.08 -24.52 16.27
C GLY A 413 14.04 -25.69 15.29
N TRP A 414 13.81 -26.92 15.77
CA TRP A 414 13.75 -28.10 14.89
C TRP A 414 12.59 -28.05 13.90
N ILE A 415 11.40 -27.64 14.36
CA ILE A 415 10.23 -27.53 13.50
C ILE A 415 10.38 -26.43 12.47
N MET A 416 10.93 -25.28 12.86
CA MET A 416 11.19 -24.20 11.91
C MET A 416 12.29 -24.58 10.91
N ALA A 417 13.34 -25.30 11.32
CA ALA A 417 14.36 -25.81 10.40
C ALA A 417 13.74 -26.74 9.34
N LEU A 418 12.85 -27.65 9.75
CA LEU A 418 12.10 -28.51 8.81
C LEU A 418 11.18 -27.70 7.90
N ALA A 419 10.46 -26.72 8.43
CA ALA A 419 9.56 -25.89 7.64
C ALA A 419 10.32 -25.06 6.58
N TRP A 420 11.49 -24.52 6.92
CA TRP A 420 12.35 -23.81 5.97
C TRP A 420 12.97 -24.74 4.92
N PHE A 421 13.27 -25.99 5.28
CA PHE A 421 13.68 -27.02 4.33
C PHE A 421 12.57 -27.32 3.31
N LEU A 422 11.35 -27.57 3.78
CA LEU A 422 10.19 -27.81 2.91
C LEU A 422 9.88 -26.60 2.04
N TYR A 423 9.97 -25.38 2.59
CA TYR A 423 9.83 -24.15 1.83
C TYR A 423 10.87 -24.04 0.72
N LEU A 424 12.14 -24.37 1.01
CA LEU A 424 13.23 -24.36 0.01
C LEU A 424 12.96 -25.34 -1.14
N LEU A 425 12.44 -26.53 -0.85
CA LEU A 425 12.04 -27.51 -1.88
C LEU A 425 10.91 -26.96 -2.75
N CYS A 426 9.85 -26.43 -2.12
CA CYS A 426 8.73 -25.80 -2.84
C CYS A 426 9.18 -24.61 -3.70
N LEU A 427 10.09 -23.80 -3.18
CA LEU A 427 10.68 -22.66 -3.90
C LEU A 427 11.45 -23.14 -5.14
N TRP A 428 12.26 -24.19 -5.01
CA TRP A 428 13.03 -24.73 -6.14
C TRP A 428 12.11 -25.24 -7.25
N ILE A 429 11.04 -25.97 -6.90
CA ILE A 429 10.16 -26.63 -7.87
C ILE A 429 9.21 -25.64 -8.55
N SER A 430 8.65 -24.70 -7.78
CA SER A 430 7.46 -23.95 -8.20
C SER A 430 7.70 -22.46 -8.46
N PHE A 431 8.84 -21.90 -8.02
CA PHE A 431 9.12 -20.48 -8.22
C PHE A 431 9.62 -20.20 -9.64
N ARG A 432 8.94 -19.28 -10.33
CA ARG A 432 9.32 -18.83 -11.67
C ARG A 432 9.81 -17.40 -11.62
N GLU A 433 11.06 -17.17 -12.06
CA GLU A 433 11.67 -15.84 -12.14
C GLU A 433 10.97 -15.00 -13.24
N PRO A 434 10.58 -13.75 -12.94
CA PRO A 434 9.95 -12.87 -13.93
C PRO A 434 10.95 -12.49 -15.06
N PRO A 435 10.50 -12.39 -16.32
CA PRO A 435 11.35 -12.00 -17.44
C PRO A 435 11.91 -10.58 -17.26
N LYS A 436 13.21 -10.43 -17.52
CA LYS A 436 13.92 -9.14 -17.38
C LYS A 436 13.46 -8.15 -18.44
N GLU A 437 13.28 -6.88 -18.05
CA GLU A 437 13.33 -5.78 -19.03
C GLU A 437 14.76 -5.68 -19.53
N GLU A 438 15.04 -6.19 -20.73
CA GLU A 438 16.17 -5.70 -21.48
C GLU A 438 15.95 -4.20 -21.67
N MET A 439 16.81 -3.38 -21.05
CA MET A 439 16.96 -2.00 -21.48
C MET A 439 17.37 -2.08 -22.94
N VAL A 440 16.41 -1.89 -23.85
CA VAL A 440 16.71 -1.54 -25.23
C VAL A 440 17.51 -0.24 -25.11
N ASN A 441 18.83 -0.36 -25.18
CA ASN A 441 19.69 0.74 -25.50
C ASN A 441 19.18 1.24 -26.86
N VAL A 442 18.29 2.22 -26.84
CA VAL A 442 18.02 3.03 -28.02
C VAL A 442 19.32 3.80 -28.25
N LEU A 443 20.25 3.15 -28.94
CA LEU A 443 21.36 3.81 -29.60
C LEU A 443 20.74 5.01 -30.33
N PRO A 444 21.20 6.25 -30.08
CA PRO A 444 20.71 7.38 -30.85
C PRO A 444 21.00 7.06 -32.31
N GLN A 445 19.92 6.98 -33.10
CA GLN A 445 19.96 6.81 -34.54
C GLN A 445 20.81 7.94 -35.12
N LYS A 446 22.10 7.67 -35.36
CA LYS A 446 22.96 8.58 -36.11
C LYS A 446 22.41 8.65 -37.53
N ALA A 447 21.99 9.86 -37.90
CA ALA A 447 21.65 10.20 -39.26
C ALA A 447 22.80 9.81 -40.21
N ASN A 448 22.42 9.18 -41.33
CA ASN A 448 23.31 8.83 -42.43
C ASN A 448 24.13 10.05 -42.90
N SER A 449 25.46 9.93 -42.88
CA SER A 449 26.32 10.58 -43.88
C SER A 449 27.57 9.71 -44.10
N GLY A 450 28.03 9.71 -45.35
CA GLY A 450 28.84 8.68 -46.01
C GLY A 450 30.21 8.32 -45.41
N GLN A 451 30.60 7.08 -45.72
CA GLN A 451 31.87 6.70 -46.34
C GLN A 451 33.15 6.62 -45.49
N ILE A 452 33.61 5.39 -45.19
CA ILE A 452 34.80 4.70 -45.77
C ILE A 452 35.23 3.55 -44.82
N GLU A 453 35.39 2.36 -45.39
CA GLU A 453 35.96 1.15 -44.76
C GLU A 453 37.43 1.31 -44.37
N ASN A 454 37.83 0.75 -43.23
CA ASN A 454 38.89 -0.28 -43.13
C ASN A 454 39.23 -0.64 -41.66
N GLY A 455 39.47 -1.93 -41.41
CA GLY A 455 40.54 -2.37 -40.49
C GLY A 455 40.20 -2.84 -39.07
N LEU A 456 39.88 -4.12 -38.93
CA LEU A 456 40.34 -5.11 -37.93
C LEU A 456 41.23 -4.65 -36.72
N VAL A 457 40.85 -5.14 -35.50
CA VAL A 457 41.70 -5.75 -34.42
C VAL A 457 41.76 -5.09 -33.02
N GLN A 458 41.37 -5.93 -32.04
CA GLN A 458 41.74 -6.12 -30.62
C GLN A 458 41.44 -5.11 -29.49
N ASN A 459 40.75 -5.67 -28.47
CA ASN A 459 41.05 -5.67 -27.02
C ASN A 459 41.87 -4.51 -26.44
N SER A 460 41.32 -3.82 -25.43
CA SER A 460 41.97 -3.74 -24.10
C SER A 460 41.09 -3.11 -23.02
N ILE A 461 41.17 -3.75 -21.86
CA ILE A 461 40.73 -3.34 -20.53
C ILE A 461 41.74 -2.33 -19.99
N SER A 462 41.28 -1.20 -19.42
CA SER A 462 41.74 -0.56 -18.16
C SER A 462 41.55 0.98 -18.14
N GLN A 463 41.10 1.49 -17.00
CA GLN A 463 40.85 2.90 -16.63
C GLN A 463 42.14 3.79 -16.58
N PRO A 464 42.16 4.93 -15.85
CA PRO A 464 41.76 6.32 -16.20
C PRO A 464 43.00 7.27 -16.17
N LEU A 465 42.86 8.59 -16.45
CA LEU A 465 43.64 9.69 -15.80
C LEU A 465 43.42 11.09 -16.44
N LEU A 466 42.89 12.00 -15.61
CA LEU A 466 43.23 13.42 -15.33
C LEU A 466 43.78 14.42 -16.39
N SER A 467 43.15 15.61 -16.33
CA SER A 467 43.71 16.99 -16.15
C SER A 467 44.26 17.86 -17.31
N SER A 468 43.67 19.06 -17.43
CA SER A 468 44.29 20.40 -17.64
C SER A 468 43.14 21.44 -17.68
N ALA A 469 42.89 22.38 -16.76
CA ALA A 469 43.67 23.50 -16.20
C ALA A 469 44.04 24.60 -17.21
N GLU A 470 43.42 25.79 -17.10
CA GLU A 470 43.94 27.18 -17.26
C GLU A 470 42.77 28.19 -17.23
N GLU A 471 42.60 29.01 -16.16
CA GLU A 471 43.06 30.42 -15.94
C GLU A 471 42.02 31.50 -16.38
N LYS A 472 41.25 32.11 -15.44
CA LYS A 472 41.48 33.36 -14.64
C LYS A 472 41.26 34.69 -15.38
N GLN A 473 40.24 35.45 -14.96
CA GLN A 473 40.28 36.91 -14.78
C GLN A 473 39.14 37.38 -13.84
N GLN A 474 39.35 38.54 -13.21
CA GLN A 474 38.93 38.95 -11.86
C GLN A 474 38.19 40.30 -11.90
N ASP A 475 37.55 40.66 -10.77
CA ASP A 475 37.03 41.98 -10.29
C ASP A 475 35.48 42.09 -10.22
N GLU A 476 34.89 41.95 -9.02
CA GLU A 476 34.44 42.99 -8.03
C GLU A 476 33.10 43.65 -8.48
N ASP A 477 31.98 43.73 -7.75
CA ASP A 477 31.60 43.59 -6.34
C ASP A 477 30.04 43.50 -6.21
N GLU A 478 29.56 43.13 -5.02
CA GLU A 478 28.22 43.34 -4.42
C GLU A 478 27.00 42.42 -4.74
N ASP A 479 26.67 41.62 -3.72
CA ASP A 479 25.35 41.30 -3.13
C ASP A 479 24.23 40.54 -3.88
N GLN A 480 23.84 39.46 -3.18
CA GLN A 480 22.51 38.87 -3.01
C GLN A 480 21.96 37.81 -3.99
N ASP A 481 21.50 36.75 -3.32
CA ASP A 481 20.51 35.74 -3.67
C ASP A 481 20.94 34.51 -4.51
N CYS A 482 21.05 33.40 -3.76
CA CYS A 482 21.16 32.03 -4.24
C CYS A 482 19.96 31.63 -5.11
N ASP A 483 20.11 31.72 -6.42
CA ASP A 483 19.22 31.08 -7.38
C ASP A 483 19.80 29.71 -7.79
N ASN A 484 19.47 28.67 -7.01
CA ASN A 484 19.62 27.27 -7.45
C ASN A 484 18.38 26.89 -8.27
N SER A 485 18.35 27.32 -9.52
CA SER A 485 17.25 27.05 -10.43
C SER A 485 17.75 26.62 -11.81
N GLU A 486 18.54 25.55 -11.89
CA GLU A 486 18.72 24.78 -13.14
C GLU A 486 19.40 23.41 -12.93
N GLU A 487 18.79 22.51 -12.13
CA GLU A 487 19.12 21.08 -12.25
C GLU A 487 18.42 20.51 -13.50
N SER A 488 19.22 20.27 -14.54
CA SER A 488 18.82 19.67 -15.81
C SER A 488 17.92 18.42 -15.66
N ALA A 489 16.94 18.29 -16.56
CA ALA A 489 15.93 17.24 -16.56
C ALA A 489 16.46 15.79 -16.62
N GLU A 490 17.76 15.57 -16.78
CA GLU A 490 18.42 14.27 -16.82
C GLU A 490 18.75 13.69 -15.42
N GLU A 491 18.82 14.51 -14.36
CA GLU A 491 19.04 14.01 -12.99
C GLU A 491 17.77 13.43 -12.32
N ILE A 492 16.60 13.70 -12.90
CA ILE A 492 15.29 13.35 -12.33
C ILE A 492 15.02 11.83 -12.38
N GLN A 493 15.73 11.06 -13.22
CA GLN A 493 15.48 9.62 -13.42
C GLN A 493 16.47 8.65 -12.73
N LYS A 494 17.55 9.14 -12.09
CA LYS A 494 18.55 8.24 -11.49
C LYS A 494 18.05 7.65 -10.15
N PRO A 495 18.23 6.34 -9.90
CA PRO A 495 17.89 5.70 -8.63
C PRO A 495 18.76 6.25 -7.50
N VAL A 496 18.19 6.33 -6.29
CA VAL A 496 18.88 6.90 -5.13
C VAL A 496 20.05 5.99 -4.71
N THR A 497 21.24 6.57 -4.58
CA THR A 497 22.50 5.85 -4.32
C THR A 497 22.89 5.78 -2.84
N SER A 498 22.22 6.53 -1.95
CA SER A 498 22.56 6.59 -0.52
C SER A 498 21.35 6.91 0.37
N ILE A 499 21.36 6.41 1.62
CA ILE A 499 20.34 6.67 2.66
C ILE A 499 20.19 8.17 2.94
N VAL A 500 21.30 8.92 2.96
CA VAL A 500 21.26 10.37 3.27
C VAL A 500 20.55 11.15 2.16
N SER A 501 20.80 10.78 0.90
CA SER A 501 20.07 11.33 -0.25
C SER A 501 18.60 10.94 -0.20
N ALA A 502 18.30 9.68 0.13
CA ALA A 502 16.93 9.19 0.29
C ALA A 502 16.17 9.99 1.37
N TYR A 503 16.79 10.23 2.53
CA TYR A 503 16.18 10.96 3.64
C TYR A 503 15.98 12.45 3.34
N LYS A 504 16.90 13.09 2.60
CA LYS A 504 16.74 14.47 2.13
C LYS A 504 15.58 14.63 1.14
N LEU A 505 15.30 13.59 0.35
CA LEU A 505 14.17 13.54 -0.58
C LEU A 505 12.80 13.31 0.10
N LEU A 506 12.77 12.91 1.38
CA LEU A 506 11.52 12.67 2.11
C LEU A 506 10.87 13.99 2.51
N THR A 507 9.61 14.15 2.13
CA THR A 507 8.78 15.26 2.62
C THR A 507 8.60 15.16 4.14
N PRO A 508 8.34 16.27 4.85
CA PRO A 508 8.07 16.25 6.29
C PRO A 508 6.96 15.26 6.66
N SER A 509 5.92 15.12 5.84
CA SER A 509 4.83 14.16 6.03
C SER A 509 5.32 12.71 6.02
N VAL A 510 6.22 12.33 5.10
CA VAL A 510 6.78 10.96 5.07
C VAL A 510 7.67 10.70 6.27
N LYS A 511 8.43 11.70 6.74
CA LYS A 511 9.25 11.56 7.96
C LYS A 511 8.38 11.28 9.18
N VAL A 512 7.25 11.98 9.32
CA VAL A 512 6.29 11.71 10.39
C VAL A 512 5.68 10.32 10.24
N GLN A 513 5.29 9.89 9.04
CA GLN A 513 4.79 8.53 8.80
C GLN A 513 5.79 7.44 9.20
N LEU A 514 7.08 7.62 8.90
CA LEU A 514 8.14 6.71 9.33
C LEU A 514 8.33 6.72 10.86
N LEU A 515 8.20 7.89 11.51
CA LEU A 515 8.21 8.01 12.97
C LEU A 515 7.03 7.27 13.62
N ILE A 516 5.82 7.42 13.08
CA ILE A 516 4.63 6.69 13.53
C ILE A 516 4.85 5.18 13.36
N TYR A 517 5.43 4.75 12.24
CA TYR A 517 5.76 3.34 12.00
C TYR A 517 6.80 2.81 12.99
N PHE A 518 7.80 3.64 13.33
CA PHE A 518 8.77 3.31 14.36
C PHE A 518 8.08 3.18 15.73
N MET A 519 7.25 4.15 16.11
CA MET A 519 6.52 4.18 17.37
C MET A 519 5.64 2.95 17.57
N LEU A 520 4.80 2.63 16.57
CA LEU A 520 3.89 1.49 16.68
C LEU A 520 4.66 0.16 16.79
N LYS A 521 5.77 0.02 16.05
CA LYS A 521 6.59 -1.20 16.10
C LYS A 521 7.35 -1.32 17.41
N TYR A 522 7.82 -0.20 17.96
CA TYR A 522 8.45 -0.17 19.27
C TYR A 522 7.46 -0.62 20.36
N ALA A 523 6.26 -0.02 20.39
CA ALA A 523 5.24 -0.34 21.39
C ALA A 523 4.75 -1.80 21.29
N MET A 524 4.51 -2.30 20.08
CA MET A 524 4.18 -3.71 19.86
C MET A 524 5.29 -4.65 20.31
N GLU A 525 6.55 -4.34 19.99
CA GLU A 525 7.65 -5.25 20.33
C GLU A 525 7.87 -5.31 21.84
N ILE A 526 7.80 -4.19 22.56
CA ILE A 526 7.82 -4.18 24.04
C ILE A 526 6.71 -5.08 24.59
N LEU A 527 5.47 -4.91 24.12
CA LEU A 527 4.33 -5.69 24.59
C LEU A 527 4.52 -7.20 24.35
N LEU A 528 5.01 -7.59 23.17
CA LEU A 528 5.15 -8.99 22.80
C LEU A 528 6.38 -9.64 23.45
N ALA A 529 7.55 -9.01 23.37
CA ALA A 529 8.81 -9.57 23.84
C ALA A 529 8.91 -9.59 25.38
N GLU A 530 8.33 -8.62 26.08
CA GLU A 530 8.32 -8.58 27.55
C GLU A 530 7.23 -9.49 28.15
N SER A 531 6.27 -9.95 27.34
CA SER A 531 5.07 -10.64 27.83
C SER A 531 5.38 -11.88 28.66
N SER A 532 6.36 -12.70 28.27
CA SER A 532 6.72 -13.90 29.03
C SER A 532 7.29 -13.53 30.40
N VAL A 533 8.23 -12.59 30.43
CA VAL A 533 8.89 -12.12 31.65
C VAL A 533 7.91 -11.47 32.64
N VAL A 534 7.05 -10.57 32.16
CA VAL A 534 6.08 -9.84 33.01
C VAL A 534 5.01 -10.78 33.57
N THR A 535 4.44 -11.65 32.73
CA THR A 535 3.35 -12.51 33.17
C THR A 535 3.84 -13.64 34.09
N THR A 536 5.04 -14.16 33.87
CA THR A 536 5.70 -15.09 34.80
C THR A 536 5.98 -14.41 36.16
N TYR A 537 6.47 -13.17 36.17
CA TYR A 537 6.80 -12.46 37.41
C TYR A 537 5.58 -12.00 38.21
N TYR A 538 4.60 -11.33 37.58
CA TYR A 538 3.46 -10.74 38.28
C TYR A 538 2.30 -11.72 38.51
N PHE A 539 2.11 -12.68 37.60
CA PHE A 539 0.93 -13.55 37.60
C PHE A 539 1.26 -15.04 37.71
N ILE A 540 2.55 -15.42 37.71
CA ILE A 540 3.00 -16.82 37.79
C ILE A 540 2.39 -17.65 36.66
N TRP A 541 2.34 -17.07 35.46
CA TRP A 541 1.86 -17.78 34.28
C TRP A 541 2.85 -18.84 33.85
N SER A 542 2.34 -19.99 33.41
CA SER A 542 3.16 -20.97 32.70
C SER A 542 3.39 -20.52 31.26
N THR A 543 4.46 -21.03 30.64
CA THR A 543 4.79 -20.84 29.23
C THR A 543 3.60 -21.12 28.30
N SER A 544 2.76 -22.11 28.63
CA SER A 544 1.51 -22.43 27.93
C SER A 544 0.49 -21.29 27.97
N ASN A 545 0.29 -20.68 29.15
CA ASN A 545 -0.66 -19.58 29.32
C ASN A 545 -0.19 -18.33 28.56
N VAL A 546 1.12 -18.05 28.58
CA VAL A 546 1.73 -16.98 27.77
C VAL A 546 1.50 -17.22 26.29
N ALA A 547 1.75 -18.45 25.82
CA ALA A 547 1.57 -18.83 24.43
C ALA A 547 0.10 -18.70 23.97
N ILE A 548 -0.86 -19.13 24.79
CA ILE A 548 -2.30 -18.98 24.52
C ILE A 548 -2.69 -17.50 24.48
N PHE A 549 -2.22 -16.69 25.43
CA PHE A 549 -2.48 -15.26 25.46
C PHE A 549 -2.00 -14.56 24.19
N LEU A 550 -0.75 -14.80 23.78
CA LEU A 550 -0.17 -14.23 22.56
C LEU A 550 -0.86 -14.72 21.28
N ALA A 551 -1.25 -16.00 21.23
CA ALA A 551 -2.01 -16.56 20.11
C ALA A 551 -3.38 -15.88 19.97
N CYS A 552 -4.12 -15.74 21.09
CA CYS A 552 -5.39 -15.03 21.13
C CYS A 552 -5.23 -13.56 20.72
N LEU A 553 -4.20 -12.88 21.24
CA LEU A 553 -3.89 -11.49 20.89
C LEU A 553 -3.63 -11.35 19.39
N GLY A 554 -2.78 -12.21 18.80
CA GLY A 554 -2.49 -12.21 17.37
C GLY A 554 -3.68 -12.59 16.48
N LEU A 555 -4.59 -13.45 16.94
CA LEU A 555 -5.80 -13.79 16.18
C LEU A 555 -6.77 -12.60 16.04
N THR A 556 -6.71 -11.61 16.95
CA THR A 556 -7.54 -10.41 16.86
C THR A 556 -7.24 -9.56 15.62
N VAL A 557 -6.08 -9.73 14.99
CA VAL A 557 -5.69 -8.96 13.80
C VAL A 557 -6.62 -9.22 12.61
N LEU A 558 -7.13 -10.44 12.45
CA LEU A 558 -8.01 -10.80 11.34
C LEU A 558 -9.35 -10.05 11.37
N PRO A 559 -10.17 -10.13 12.44
CA PRO A 559 -11.44 -9.41 12.49
C PRO A 559 -11.24 -7.90 12.48
N VAL A 560 -10.18 -7.39 13.10
CA VAL A 560 -9.86 -5.95 13.11
C VAL A 560 -9.56 -5.45 11.69
N ASN A 561 -8.73 -6.16 10.91
CA ASN A 561 -8.44 -5.75 9.54
C ASN A 561 -9.68 -5.76 8.65
N ILE A 562 -10.58 -6.73 8.83
CA ILE A 562 -11.87 -6.77 8.10
C ILE A 562 -12.72 -5.56 8.48
N LEU A 563 -12.84 -5.26 9.78
CA LEU A 563 -13.63 -4.13 10.28
C LEU A 563 -13.08 -2.79 9.76
N VAL A 564 -11.76 -2.61 9.77
CA VAL A 564 -11.12 -1.38 9.28
C VAL A 564 -11.34 -1.21 7.78
N GLY A 565 -11.13 -2.28 7.00
CA GLY A 565 -11.25 -2.25 5.55
C GLY A 565 -12.68 -2.07 5.05
N SER A 566 -13.67 -2.66 5.75
CA SER A 566 -15.08 -2.63 5.32
C SER A 566 -15.86 -1.43 5.89
N TYR A 567 -15.60 -1.04 7.12
CA TYR A 567 -16.44 -0.07 7.86
C TYR A 567 -15.74 1.27 8.05
N LEU A 568 -14.56 1.28 8.68
CA LEU A 568 -13.85 2.52 9.03
C LEU A 568 -13.38 3.29 7.78
N SER A 569 -12.85 2.59 6.77
CA SER A 569 -12.38 3.23 5.53
C SER A 569 -13.51 3.88 4.71
N ASN A 570 -14.76 3.48 4.92
CA ASN A 570 -15.92 4.04 4.21
C ASN A 570 -16.54 5.23 4.95
N MET A 571 -16.39 5.29 6.28
CA MET A 571 -17.01 6.31 7.12
C MET A 571 -16.08 7.46 7.49
N PHE A 572 -14.78 7.20 7.65
CA PHE A 572 -13.82 8.18 8.16
C PHE A 572 -12.66 8.40 7.19
N GLU A 573 -12.10 9.61 7.22
CA GLU A 573 -10.87 9.90 6.48
C GLU A 573 -9.67 9.18 7.12
N GLU A 574 -8.75 8.66 6.31
CA GLU A 574 -7.58 7.89 6.78
C GLU A 574 -6.75 8.63 7.85
N ARG A 575 -6.61 9.96 7.74
CA ARG A 575 -5.90 10.79 8.73
C ARG A 575 -6.58 10.85 10.10
N GLN A 576 -7.92 10.78 10.14
CA GLN A 576 -8.68 10.76 11.39
C GLN A 576 -8.49 9.41 12.08
N VAL A 577 -8.55 8.32 11.31
CA VAL A 577 -8.31 6.97 11.83
C VAL A 577 -6.88 6.82 12.33
N LEU A 578 -5.91 7.42 11.63
CA LEU A 578 -4.51 7.45 12.05
C LEU A 578 -4.35 8.11 13.43
N LEU A 579 -4.81 9.36 13.59
CA LEU A 579 -4.68 10.10 14.85
C LEU A 579 -5.46 9.42 16.00
N ALA A 580 -6.66 8.92 15.72
CA ALA A 580 -7.46 8.20 16.71
C ALA A 580 -6.76 6.91 17.19
N SER A 581 -6.11 6.19 16.27
CA SER A 581 -5.37 4.97 16.60
C SER A 581 -4.11 5.28 17.41
N GLU A 582 -3.39 6.37 17.12
CA GLU A 582 -2.26 6.81 17.96
C GLU A 582 -2.68 7.15 19.39
N ILE A 583 -3.80 7.87 19.56
CA ILE A 583 -4.34 8.19 20.89
C ILE A 583 -4.72 6.91 21.63
N LEU A 584 -5.31 5.94 20.93
CA LEU A 584 -5.70 4.65 21.51
C LEU A 584 -4.48 3.80 21.91
N VAL A 585 -3.39 3.81 21.12
CA VAL A 585 -2.10 3.22 21.50
C VAL A 585 -1.56 3.89 22.77
N CYS A 586 -1.57 5.23 22.82
CA CYS A 586 -1.13 5.99 23.99
C CYS A 586 -1.96 5.62 25.23
N LEU A 587 -3.27 5.52 25.10
CA LEU A 587 -4.17 5.11 26.18
C LEU A 587 -3.85 3.70 26.66
N GLY A 588 -3.64 2.75 25.75
CA GLY A 588 -3.22 1.39 26.07
C GLY A 588 -1.92 1.35 26.88
N ILE A 589 -0.90 2.10 26.46
CA ILE A 589 0.38 2.22 27.17
C ILE A 589 0.17 2.81 28.57
N VAL A 590 -0.62 3.87 28.72
CA VAL A 590 -0.92 4.50 30.02
C VAL A 590 -1.63 3.53 30.96
N LEU A 591 -2.61 2.77 30.47
CA LEU A 591 -3.34 1.77 31.26
C LEU A 591 -2.45 0.60 31.70
N SER A 592 -1.37 0.33 30.96
CA SER A 592 -0.43 -0.77 31.26
C SER A 592 0.48 -0.48 32.45
N PHE A 593 0.68 0.79 32.84
CA PHE A 593 1.55 1.13 33.97
C PHE A 593 1.07 0.50 35.27
N GLN A 594 2.02 -0.04 36.04
CA GLN A 594 1.77 -0.46 37.40
C GLN A 594 1.75 0.78 38.31
N VAL A 595 0.57 1.39 38.47
CA VAL A 595 0.32 2.50 39.42
C VAL A 595 -0.52 2.04 40.62
N ILE A 596 -1.48 1.13 40.39
CA ILE A 596 -2.36 0.58 41.44
C ILE A 596 -1.74 -0.73 41.96
N ILE A 597 -1.67 -0.88 43.28
CA ILE A 597 -1.23 -2.13 43.93
C ILE A 597 -2.48 -2.84 44.48
N PRO A 598 -2.74 -4.11 44.10
CA PRO A 598 -1.94 -5.01 43.26
C PRO A 598 -2.20 -4.87 41.74
N TYR A 599 -1.16 -5.10 40.93
CA TYR A 599 -1.26 -5.20 39.47
C TYR A 599 -2.12 -6.41 39.10
N SER A 600 -3.12 -6.23 38.23
CA SER A 600 -4.14 -7.25 37.99
C SER A 600 -4.07 -7.82 36.57
N VAL A 601 -4.41 -9.11 36.42
CA VAL A 601 -4.50 -9.77 35.11
C VAL A 601 -5.45 -9.02 34.16
N PRO A 602 -6.66 -8.57 34.56
CA PRO A 602 -7.53 -7.79 33.68
C PRO A 602 -6.88 -6.50 33.20
N GLN A 603 -6.17 -5.77 34.08
CA GLN A 603 -5.47 -4.54 33.68
C GLN A 603 -4.44 -4.82 32.57
N TYR A 604 -3.61 -5.85 32.74
CA TYR A 604 -2.61 -6.24 31.74
C TYR A 604 -3.26 -6.69 30.42
N VAL A 605 -4.26 -7.57 30.48
CA VAL A 605 -4.91 -8.11 29.27
C VAL A 605 -5.67 -7.01 28.50
N PHE A 606 -6.41 -6.13 29.18
CA PHE A 606 -7.13 -5.04 28.51
C PHE A 606 -6.17 -3.99 27.93
N SER A 607 -5.14 -3.59 28.66
CA SER A 607 -4.14 -2.64 28.15
C SER A 607 -3.36 -3.21 26.96
N ALA A 608 -2.96 -4.48 27.03
CA ALA A 608 -2.33 -5.20 25.93
C ALA A 608 -3.23 -5.27 24.69
N LEU A 609 -4.50 -5.65 24.86
CA LEU A 609 -5.47 -5.73 23.77
C LEU A 609 -5.68 -4.37 23.09
N ILE A 610 -5.87 -3.31 23.87
CA ILE A 610 -6.05 -1.94 23.36
C ILE A 610 -4.80 -1.51 22.58
N THR A 611 -3.62 -1.68 23.17
CA THR A 611 -2.33 -1.28 22.56
C THR A 611 -2.09 -2.03 21.25
N PHE A 612 -2.27 -3.35 21.26
CA PHE A 612 -2.00 -4.20 20.10
C PHE A 612 -2.98 -3.95 18.96
N VAL A 613 -4.29 -3.95 19.25
CA VAL A 613 -5.32 -3.70 18.24
C VAL A 613 -5.15 -2.31 17.64
N ALA A 614 -4.94 -1.28 18.46
CA ALA A 614 -4.75 0.08 17.97
C ALA A 614 -3.48 0.20 17.08
N ALA A 615 -2.39 -0.47 17.46
CA ALA A 615 -1.16 -0.46 16.69
C ALA A 615 -1.29 -1.21 15.35
N GLU A 616 -2.08 -2.29 15.27
CA GLU A 616 -2.39 -2.99 14.00
C GLU A 616 -3.23 -2.11 13.06
N VAL A 617 -4.27 -1.46 13.57
CA VAL A 617 -5.07 -0.49 12.80
C VAL A 617 -4.17 0.63 12.28
N LEU A 618 -3.31 1.16 13.15
CA LEU A 618 -2.38 2.22 12.82
C LEU A 618 -1.37 1.78 11.75
N GLU A 619 -0.85 0.55 11.81
CA GLU A 619 0.03 0.00 10.77
C GLU A 619 -0.67 -0.05 9.41
N GLY A 620 -1.90 -0.56 9.36
CA GLY A 620 -2.68 -0.64 8.12
C GLY A 620 -2.91 0.73 7.47
N VAL A 621 -3.31 1.71 8.28
CA VAL A 621 -3.58 3.07 7.81
C VAL A 621 -2.30 3.81 7.43
N ASN A 622 -1.24 3.69 8.22
CA ASN A 622 0.05 4.33 7.97
C ASN A 622 0.70 3.77 6.69
N LEU A 623 0.66 2.45 6.45
CA LEU A 623 1.17 1.87 5.21
C LEU A 623 0.41 2.34 3.97
N ASN A 624 -0.92 2.46 4.06
CA ASN A 624 -1.74 2.96 2.95
C ASN A 624 -1.40 4.42 2.63
N LEU A 625 -1.32 5.29 3.65
CA LEU A 625 -0.91 6.69 3.46
C LEU A 625 0.52 6.80 2.93
N LEU A 626 1.46 6.02 3.48
CA LEU A 626 2.85 6.02 3.05
C LEU A 626 2.93 5.68 1.55
N SER A 627 2.18 4.67 1.10
CA SER A 627 2.13 4.28 -0.31
C SER A 627 1.65 5.39 -1.26
N ARG A 628 0.84 6.35 -0.76
CA ARG A 628 0.33 7.48 -1.54
C ARG A 628 1.27 8.68 -1.54
N VAL A 629 1.99 8.91 -0.44
CA VAL A 629 2.87 10.08 -0.27
C VAL A 629 4.30 9.79 -0.75
N MET A 630 4.67 8.52 -0.95
CA MET A 630 6.02 8.13 -1.36
C MET A 630 6.33 8.50 -2.82
N SER A 631 7.45 9.20 -3.03
CA SER A 631 7.90 9.62 -4.36
C SER A 631 8.21 8.43 -5.27
N SER A 632 7.91 8.57 -6.58
CA SER A 632 8.25 7.58 -7.60
C SER A 632 9.77 7.36 -7.76
N ARG A 633 10.62 8.28 -7.30
CA ARG A 633 12.08 8.06 -7.23
C ARG A 633 12.45 7.03 -6.17
N LEU A 634 11.67 6.94 -5.10
CA LEU A 634 11.80 5.93 -4.05
C LEU A 634 11.07 4.63 -4.38
N SER A 635 10.43 4.49 -5.54
CA SER A 635 9.92 3.17 -5.97
C SER A 635 10.97 2.32 -6.69
N LYS A 636 12.11 2.91 -7.09
CA LYS A 636 13.19 2.23 -7.83
C LYS A 636 14.53 2.33 -7.12
N GLY A 637 15.34 1.26 -7.22
CA GLY A 637 16.69 1.19 -6.67
C GLY A 637 16.77 0.49 -5.30
N THR A 638 17.98 0.47 -4.73
CA THR A 638 18.29 -0.21 -3.47
C THR A 638 17.61 0.47 -2.27
N TYR A 639 17.62 1.80 -2.21
CA TYR A 639 16.99 2.59 -1.15
C TYR A 639 15.55 2.96 -1.49
N ASN A 640 14.77 1.96 -1.90
CA ASN A 640 13.36 2.15 -2.18
C ASN A 640 12.55 2.32 -0.88
N GLY A 641 11.30 2.71 -1.04
CA GLY A 641 10.40 2.96 0.06
C GLY A 641 10.01 1.75 0.88
N GLY A 642 9.99 0.57 0.26
CA GLY A 642 9.81 -0.70 0.94
C GLY A 642 10.96 -0.99 1.91
N LEU A 643 12.20 -0.67 1.52
CA LEU A 643 13.36 -0.76 2.41
C LEU A 643 13.23 0.23 3.57
N LEU A 644 12.93 1.51 3.33
CA LEU A 644 12.81 2.51 4.40
C LEU A 644 11.75 2.15 5.44
N SER A 645 10.57 1.68 5.02
CA SER A 645 9.54 1.22 5.95
C SER A 645 9.99 -0.03 6.72
N THR A 646 10.65 -0.97 6.05
CA THR A 646 11.19 -2.18 6.69
C THR A 646 12.26 -1.83 7.71
N GLU A 647 13.16 -0.90 7.39
CA GLU A 647 14.22 -0.42 8.27
C GLU A 647 13.69 0.32 9.47
N ALA A 648 12.75 1.25 9.30
CA ALA A 648 12.13 1.97 10.41
C ALA A 648 11.50 1.00 11.42
N GLY A 649 10.77 0.00 10.95
CA GLY A 649 10.17 -1.02 11.81
C GLY A 649 11.20 -1.97 12.45
N THR A 650 12.25 -2.34 11.73
CA THR A 650 13.30 -3.24 12.26
C THR A 650 14.13 -2.54 13.32
N LEU A 651 14.52 -1.28 13.09
CA LEU A 651 15.22 -0.45 14.07
C LEU A 651 14.39 -0.29 15.34
N ALA A 652 13.08 -0.04 15.21
CA ALA A 652 12.19 0.05 16.36
C ALA A 652 12.24 -1.19 17.26
N ARG A 653 12.27 -2.39 16.66
CA ARG A 653 12.42 -3.66 17.40
C ARG A 653 13.76 -3.76 18.10
N VAL A 654 14.86 -3.45 17.39
CA VAL A 654 16.21 -3.42 17.99
C VAL A 654 16.24 -2.55 19.24
N PHE A 655 15.68 -1.34 19.17
CA PHE A 655 15.63 -0.44 20.31
C PHE A 655 14.73 -0.99 21.43
N ALA A 656 13.55 -1.52 21.11
CA ALA A 656 12.63 -2.09 22.09
C ALA A 656 13.26 -3.27 22.85
N ASP A 657 13.81 -4.24 22.12
CA ASP A 657 14.47 -5.42 22.67
C ASP A 657 15.69 -5.07 23.53
N SER A 658 16.47 -4.08 23.07
CA SER A 658 17.59 -3.54 23.86
C SER A 658 17.10 -2.88 25.15
N THR A 659 16.00 -2.13 25.09
CA THR A 659 15.39 -1.52 26.27
C THR A 659 14.95 -2.57 27.29
N ILE A 660 14.39 -3.71 26.88
CA ILE A 660 13.99 -4.80 27.79
C ILE A 660 15.21 -5.35 28.54
N THR A 661 16.28 -5.70 27.82
CA THR A 661 17.49 -6.24 28.44
C THR A 661 18.17 -5.21 29.34
N LEU A 662 18.23 -3.94 28.92
CA LEU A 662 18.79 -2.85 29.74
C LEU A 662 17.93 -2.57 30.99
N ALA A 663 16.61 -2.58 30.84
CA ALA A 663 15.67 -2.36 31.94
C ALA A 663 15.81 -3.45 33.02
N GLY A 664 16.17 -4.68 32.61
CA GLY A 664 16.46 -5.78 33.51
C GLY A 664 17.55 -5.51 34.54
N TYR A 665 18.51 -4.63 34.27
CA TYR A 665 19.55 -4.25 35.24
C TYR A 665 19.00 -3.46 36.44
N TRP A 666 17.85 -2.80 36.30
CA TRP A 666 17.17 -2.10 37.42
C TRP A 666 16.24 -3.01 38.23
N GLY A 667 16.20 -4.30 37.90
CA GLY A 667 15.43 -5.32 38.61
C GLY A 667 14.03 -5.57 38.04
N MET A 668 13.56 -6.80 38.20
CA MET A 668 12.30 -7.30 37.64
C MET A 668 11.06 -6.54 38.12
N SER A 669 11.07 -6.04 39.35
CA SER A 669 9.94 -5.29 39.93
C SER A 669 9.69 -3.93 39.28
N ARG A 670 10.68 -3.38 38.57
CA ARG A 670 10.58 -2.09 37.88
C ARG A 670 10.59 -2.24 36.36
N LEU A 671 10.79 -3.45 35.84
CA LEU A 671 10.94 -3.74 34.42
C LEU A 671 9.81 -3.11 33.60
N LEU A 672 8.56 -3.45 33.93
CA LEU A 672 7.36 -2.97 33.23
C LEU A 672 7.29 -1.45 33.15
N ASN A 673 7.45 -0.74 34.26
CA ASN A 673 7.34 0.72 34.26
C ASN A 673 8.52 1.38 33.52
N VAL A 674 9.72 0.79 33.58
CA VAL A 674 10.91 1.31 32.92
C VAL A 674 10.84 1.11 31.40
N THR A 675 10.32 -0.01 30.91
CA THR A 675 10.14 -0.28 29.47
C THR A 675 9.00 0.54 28.86
N LEU A 676 7.93 0.80 29.61
CA LEU A 676 6.79 1.60 29.17
C LEU A 676 7.08 3.11 29.08
N LEU A 677 8.02 3.64 29.86
CA LEU A 677 8.36 5.07 29.86
C LEU A 677 8.86 5.57 28.48
N PRO A 678 9.86 4.94 27.84
CA PRO A 678 10.24 5.27 26.47
C PRO A 678 9.09 5.12 25.48
N SER A 679 8.29 4.06 25.60
CA SER A 679 7.11 3.84 24.72
C SER A 679 6.14 5.03 24.79
N LEU A 680 5.84 5.50 26.01
CA LEU A 680 4.96 6.64 26.23
C LEU A 680 5.54 7.93 25.63
N PHE A 681 6.83 8.19 25.84
CA PHE A 681 7.48 9.39 25.31
C PHE A 681 7.48 9.41 23.77
N ILE A 682 7.85 8.29 23.14
CA ILE A 682 7.86 8.15 21.67
C ILE A 682 6.42 8.29 21.13
N CYS A 683 5.42 7.74 21.82
CA CYS A 683 4.02 7.86 21.44
C CYS A 683 3.51 9.31 21.50
N ILE A 684 3.76 10.02 22.60
CA ILE A 684 3.37 11.43 22.75
C ILE A 684 4.06 12.30 21.68
N PHE A 685 5.37 12.09 21.47
CA PHE A 685 6.10 12.83 20.45
C PHE A 685 5.55 12.57 19.04
N SER A 686 5.17 11.33 18.73
CA SER A 686 4.55 10.97 17.45
C SER A 686 3.20 11.67 17.27
N ILE A 687 2.33 11.66 18.29
CA ILE A 687 1.04 12.37 18.24
C ILE A 687 1.23 13.87 17.98
N ILE A 688 2.19 14.50 18.67
CA ILE A 688 2.50 15.92 18.46
C ILE A 688 2.95 16.16 17.01
N ALA A 689 3.84 15.34 16.48
CA ALA A 689 4.32 15.44 15.10
C ALA A 689 3.20 15.21 14.07
N THR A 690 2.29 14.28 14.33
CA THR A 690 1.08 14.02 13.54
C THR A 690 0.18 15.24 13.51
N CYS A 691 -0.06 15.90 14.65
CA CYS A 691 -0.86 17.12 14.72
C CYS A 691 -0.27 18.26 13.87
N PHE A 692 1.05 18.44 13.86
CA PHE A 692 1.72 19.45 13.02
C PHE A 692 1.65 19.15 11.52
N THR A 693 1.57 17.88 11.14
CA THR A 693 1.52 17.45 9.73
C THR A 693 0.13 17.00 9.28
N TYR A 694 -0.89 17.13 10.14
CA TYR A 694 -2.25 16.63 9.91
C TYR A 694 -2.87 17.14 8.60
N ASN A 695 -2.61 18.41 8.27
CA ASN A 695 -3.11 19.05 7.07
C ASN A 695 -2.26 18.79 5.81
N SER A 696 -1.04 18.26 5.96
CA SER A 696 -0.11 17.95 4.86
C SER A 696 -0.06 16.47 4.49
N LEU A 697 -0.80 15.61 5.20
CA LEU A 697 -0.96 14.18 4.89
C LEU A 697 -1.79 13.91 3.61
N TYR A 698 -2.25 14.96 2.90
CA TYR A 698 -2.98 14.89 1.63
C TYR A 698 -2.53 15.94 0.61
#